data_AF-A0A3L7N4K0-F1
#
_entry.id   AF-A0A3L7N4K0-F1
#
_cell.length_a   1.000
_cell.length_b   1.000
_cell.length_c   1.000
_cell.angle_alpha   90.00
_cell.angle_beta   90.00
_cell.angle_gamma   90.00
#
_symmetry.space_group_name_H-M   'P 1'
#
loop_
_entity.id
_entity.type
_entity.pdbx_description
1 polymer ?
#
loop_
_entity_poly.entity_id
_entity_poly.type
_entity_poly.pdbx_seq_one_letter_code
_entity_poly.pdbx_strand_id
1 'polypeptide(L)'
;WFPCHDFPNVRQSTELVVDVPKGMTVSGNGKLVEHVTKGDREIWNYLQEKPHVAYLVSVVVGDLEAVPLQSPLSGVPMHVWVPKERVGDVERTYGRTDRMIALFEKVFGQKYPWAKYDQLLVRNFGSGGMENTSVTNMYPSAILSEAAAQEEDLDGLISHELCHQWTGDFITCKSWADIWLNEGWATYGNALWMEERDGPDGYFDSMLDNAGVAKNDKSDNAVGMVSPIYKNAGETFGRAANPYPKGASILHMLREMLGEEVFYKGVRAYMAKFALSTAETSDFRIALEQASGLGLEWFFDQWCMRPGCPNISTKATYDAATRMLRIKAEQTQKIDERTPALRVSTPICVRTASGEKTIAWEWRDRSAEIEIPLDGPPQWVAFDPRLAALKTLKMDWPMDWLRAQAKNGPTMASRRQAVEALRGDGSPATIAVLEQIAKNELGRRKIRGECIDSIADFKNVDSAASIGRLLDAPPQDPRVRSALTLATASLDKEKAIPILMKQLTSDSSELCRKNAIDMLSKLEAKESVDAILAASDMPSHQQQIQQAAMRALAKFEASKALPQALKLGSLGGYDRARGAAIDAVGKLVSKDEKDAARIAAIAQLISWLDDPERGARRASAETLVTLKSKEALPRLEAMAKSDPDPDVRAAAADWVKRLNG
;
A
#
# COMPACT_ATOMS: atom_id res chain seq x y z
N TRP A 1 -22.94 -3.75 13.93
CA TRP A 1 -23.73 -5.00 13.74
C TRP A 1 -24.60 -5.31 14.95
N PHE A 2 -24.18 -4.94 16.16
CA PHE A 2 -25.03 -4.88 17.36
C PHE A 2 -25.27 -3.41 17.79
N PRO A 3 -26.35 -3.10 18.52
CA PRO A 3 -26.57 -1.75 19.05
C PRO A 3 -25.51 -1.37 20.09
N CYS A 4 -24.79 -0.27 19.85
CA CYS A 4 -23.75 0.22 20.77
C CYS A 4 -23.54 1.73 20.62
N HIS A 5 -22.77 2.32 21.55
CA HIS A 5 -22.22 3.65 21.36
C HIS A 5 -20.97 3.55 20.47
N ASP A 6 -21.16 3.73 19.16
CA ASP A 6 -20.14 3.53 18.14
C ASP A 6 -19.23 4.76 17.97
N PHE A 7 -18.35 4.97 18.96
CA PHE A 7 -17.33 6.02 18.95
C PHE A 7 -16.09 5.56 19.72
N PRO A 8 -14.86 5.94 19.32
CA PRO A 8 -13.63 5.36 19.88
C PRO A 8 -13.34 5.79 21.33
N ASN A 9 -14.12 6.69 21.92
CA ASN A 9 -13.94 7.12 23.31
C ASN A 9 -14.66 6.24 24.35
N VAL A 10 -15.46 5.25 23.92
CA VAL A 10 -16.18 4.34 24.84
C VAL A 10 -15.53 2.96 24.80
N ARG A 11 -14.98 2.55 25.94
CA ARG A 11 -14.36 1.23 26.12
C ARG A 11 -15.22 0.33 26.99
N GLN A 12 -15.23 -0.96 26.69
CA GLN A 12 -16.05 -1.99 27.34
C GLN A 12 -15.31 -3.33 27.32
N SER A 13 -15.56 -4.20 28.31
CA SER A 13 -15.27 -5.63 28.18
C SER A 13 -16.36 -6.29 27.34
N THR A 14 -16.04 -7.38 26.63
CA THR A 14 -17.03 -8.11 25.81
C THR A 14 -17.00 -9.60 26.09
N GLU A 15 -18.19 -10.20 26.12
CA GLU A 15 -18.40 -11.66 26.11
C GLU A 15 -19.21 -12.00 24.86
N LEU A 16 -18.73 -12.94 24.07
CA LEU A 16 -19.37 -13.41 22.85
C LEU A 16 -19.75 -14.88 23.01
N VAL A 17 -21.05 -15.14 23.15
CA VAL A 17 -21.62 -16.50 23.13
C VAL A 17 -22.21 -16.75 21.76
N VAL A 18 -21.57 -17.62 20.99
CA VAL A 18 -21.86 -17.83 19.56
C VAL A 18 -22.38 -19.25 19.37
N ASP A 19 -23.65 -19.36 19.00
CA ASP A 19 -24.34 -20.63 18.74
C ASP A 19 -24.41 -20.87 17.23
N VAL A 20 -23.75 -21.91 16.74
CA VAL A 20 -23.61 -22.23 15.31
C VAL A 20 -23.95 -23.69 15.01
N PRO A 21 -24.32 -24.03 13.75
CA PRO A 21 -24.46 -25.43 13.35
C PRO A 21 -23.17 -26.23 13.57
N LYS A 22 -23.32 -27.53 13.85
CA LYS A 22 -22.19 -28.45 14.01
C LYS A 22 -21.27 -28.46 12.78
N GLY A 23 -19.96 -28.42 13.04
CA GLY A 23 -18.92 -28.39 12.02
C GLY A 23 -18.49 -26.99 11.57
N MET A 24 -19.12 -25.93 12.07
CA MET A 24 -18.63 -24.56 11.89
C MET A 24 -17.55 -24.24 12.92
N THR A 25 -16.54 -23.48 12.50
CA THR A 25 -15.53 -22.92 13.39
C THR A 25 -15.84 -21.46 13.73
N VAL A 26 -15.45 -21.03 14.92
CA VAL A 26 -15.66 -19.67 15.41
C VAL A 26 -14.35 -19.14 15.98
N SER A 27 -14.01 -17.89 15.67
CA SER A 27 -13.03 -17.12 16.44
C SER A 27 -13.62 -15.77 16.83
N GLY A 28 -13.47 -15.42 18.11
CA GLY A 28 -13.89 -14.14 18.69
C GLY A 28 -12.77 -13.49 19.49
N ASN A 29 -12.99 -12.23 19.88
CA ASN A 29 -12.04 -11.48 20.71
C ASN A 29 -11.79 -12.18 22.06
N GLY A 30 -10.58 -12.08 22.60
CA GLY A 30 -10.23 -12.54 23.93
C GLY A 30 -9.94 -14.04 24.01
N LYS A 31 -10.13 -14.63 25.19
CA LYS A 31 -9.85 -16.05 25.45
C LYS A 31 -11.10 -16.89 25.16
N LEU A 32 -10.94 -18.07 24.57
CA LEU A 32 -11.99 -19.08 24.51
C LEU A 32 -12.16 -19.67 25.93
N VAL A 33 -13.29 -19.37 26.58
CA VAL A 33 -13.56 -19.85 27.96
C VAL A 33 -14.32 -21.17 27.98
N GLU A 34 -15.17 -21.40 26.98
CA GLU A 34 -15.97 -22.61 26.87
C GLU A 34 -16.28 -22.93 25.40
N HIS A 35 -16.25 -24.22 25.05
CA HIS A 35 -16.77 -24.74 23.79
C HIS A 35 -17.56 -26.02 24.08
N VAL A 36 -18.86 -26.04 23.78
CA VAL A 36 -19.75 -27.19 24.04
C VAL A 36 -20.54 -27.57 22.80
N THR A 37 -20.54 -28.85 22.47
CA THR A 37 -21.46 -29.44 21.50
C THR A 37 -22.79 -29.79 22.17
N LYS A 38 -23.91 -29.26 21.66
CA LYS A 38 -25.27 -29.61 22.11
C LYS A 38 -26.11 -30.08 20.92
N GLY A 39 -26.20 -31.40 20.75
CA GLY A 39 -26.92 -31.99 19.61
C GLY A 39 -26.21 -31.68 18.29
N ASP A 40 -26.89 -30.94 17.41
CA ASP A 40 -26.41 -30.47 16.11
C ASP A 40 -25.87 -29.02 16.14
N ARG A 41 -25.64 -28.48 17.34
CA ARG A 41 -25.13 -27.14 17.59
C ARG A 41 -23.76 -27.17 18.28
N GLU A 42 -22.92 -26.18 17.97
CA GLU A 42 -21.69 -25.86 18.69
C GLU A 42 -21.86 -24.48 19.31
N ILE A 43 -21.58 -24.37 20.62
CA ILE A 43 -21.65 -23.11 21.35
C ILE A 43 -20.24 -22.74 21.78
N TRP A 44 -19.77 -21.58 21.32
CA TRP A 44 -18.45 -21.02 21.62
C TRP A 44 -18.61 -19.80 22.51
N ASN A 45 -17.92 -19.76 23.64
CA ASN A 45 -17.90 -18.61 24.55
C ASN A 45 -16.51 -17.99 24.57
N TYR A 46 -16.41 -16.76 24.07
CA TYR A 46 -15.20 -15.95 24.10
C TYR A 46 -15.33 -14.78 25.08
N LEU A 47 -14.29 -14.56 25.89
CA LEU A 47 -14.25 -13.49 26.88
C LEU A 47 -13.05 -12.56 26.68
N GLN A 48 -13.34 -11.29 26.39
CA GLN A 48 -12.39 -10.18 26.32
C GLN A 48 -12.54 -9.32 27.58
N GLU A 49 -11.81 -9.69 28.63
CA GLU A 49 -11.88 -9.04 29.95
C GLU A 49 -11.29 -7.62 29.94
N LYS A 50 -10.20 -7.40 29.18
CA LYS A 50 -9.58 -6.08 29.07
C LYS A 50 -10.44 -5.18 28.19
N PRO A 51 -10.75 -3.95 28.61
CA PRO A 51 -11.67 -3.09 27.90
C PRO A 51 -11.12 -2.65 26.54
N HIS A 52 -11.94 -2.74 25.50
CA HIS A 52 -11.66 -2.28 24.14
C HIS A 52 -12.87 -1.51 23.58
N VAL A 53 -12.73 -0.90 22.40
CA VAL A 53 -13.79 -0.08 21.78
C VAL A 53 -14.68 -0.88 20.85
N ALA A 54 -15.91 -0.42 20.64
CA ALA A 54 -16.94 -1.17 19.90
C ALA A 54 -16.55 -1.55 18.47
N TYR A 55 -15.80 -0.68 17.77
CA TYR A 55 -15.36 -0.96 16.39
C TYR A 55 -14.36 -2.12 16.29
N LEU A 56 -13.73 -2.52 17.39
CA LEU A 56 -12.79 -3.64 17.47
C LEU A 56 -13.45 -4.99 17.76
N VAL A 57 -14.74 -5.01 18.08
CA VAL A 57 -15.49 -6.25 18.34
C VAL A 57 -15.68 -7.02 17.04
N SER A 58 -15.17 -8.25 17.00
CA SER A 58 -15.26 -9.14 15.84
C SER A 58 -15.59 -10.57 16.23
N VAL A 59 -16.40 -11.20 15.38
CA VAL A 59 -16.67 -12.63 15.39
C VAL A 59 -16.60 -13.13 13.95
N VAL A 60 -15.85 -14.20 13.73
CA VAL A 60 -15.76 -14.86 12.44
C VAL A 60 -16.30 -16.27 12.60
N VAL A 61 -17.24 -16.64 11.73
CA VAL A 61 -17.82 -17.98 11.66
C VAL A 61 -17.62 -18.52 10.25
N GLY A 62 -17.01 -19.70 10.11
CA GLY A 62 -16.78 -20.29 8.80
C GLY A 62 -16.16 -21.68 8.83
N ASP A 63 -15.96 -22.27 7.65
CA ASP A 63 -15.15 -23.48 7.47
C ASP A 63 -13.70 -23.08 7.22
N LEU A 64 -12.97 -22.79 8.30
CA LEU A 64 -11.57 -22.39 8.30
C LEU A 64 -10.75 -23.37 9.15
N GLU A 65 -9.51 -23.60 8.76
CA GLU A 65 -8.53 -24.35 9.53
C GLU A 65 -7.65 -23.39 10.34
N ALA A 66 -7.53 -23.62 11.64
CA ALA A 66 -6.63 -22.86 12.52
C ALA A 66 -5.23 -23.47 12.51
N VAL A 67 -4.28 -22.77 11.89
CA VAL A 67 -2.88 -23.20 11.85
C VAL A 67 -2.09 -22.46 12.93
N PRO A 68 -1.55 -23.15 13.95
CA PRO A 68 -0.76 -22.50 15.00
C PRO A 68 0.57 -22.00 14.43
N LEU A 69 0.99 -20.79 14.82
CA LEU A 69 2.36 -20.32 14.57
C LEU A 69 3.23 -20.57 15.80
N GLN A 70 4.52 -20.80 15.57
CA GLN A 70 5.49 -20.92 16.66
C GLN A 70 5.75 -19.54 17.27
N SER A 71 5.76 -19.47 18.60
CA SER A 71 6.00 -18.22 19.33
C SER A 71 7.12 -18.29 20.38
N PRO A 72 8.32 -18.77 20.04
CA PRO A 72 9.42 -18.94 21.01
C PRO A 72 9.94 -17.62 21.60
N LEU A 73 9.71 -16.46 20.95
CA LEU A 73 10.17 -15.16 21.43
C LEU A 73 9.13 -14.49 22.34
N SER A 74 7.86 -14.43 21.90
CA SER A 74 6.81 -13.73 22.62
C SER A 74 6.06 -14.59 23.63
N GLY A 75 5.96 -15.90 23.38
CA GLY A 75 5.11 -16.82 24.15
C GLY A 75 3.60 -16.61 23.94
N VAL A 76 3.20 -15.77 22.98
CA VAL A 76 1.79 -15.47 22.70
C VAL A 76 1.16 -16.63 21.93
N PRO A 77 -0.01 -17.17 22.37
CA PRO A 77 -0.77 -18.11 21.56
C PRO A 77 -1.29 -17.43 20.29
N MET A 78 -0.99 -17.98 19.12
CA MET A 78 -1.34 -17.35 17.84
C MET A 78 -1.67 -18.37 16.76
N HIS A 79 -2.65 -18.03 15.93
CA HIS A 79 -3.11 -18.86 14.82
C HIS A 79 -3.36 -18.03 13.57
N VAL A 80 -3.26 -18.67 12.42
CA VAL A 80 -3.77 -18.17 11.15
C VAL A 80 -4.92 -19.05 10.70
N TRP A 81 -6.08 -18.44 10.45
CA TRP A 81 -7.30 -19.11 10.05
C TRP A 81 -7.49 -18.98 8.54
N VAL A 82 -7.35 -20.09 7.83
CA VAL A 82 -7.34 -20.14 6.36
C VAL A 82 -8.27 -21.22 5.81
N PRO A 83 -8.71 -21.12 4.55
CA PRO A 83 -9.32 -22.25 3.86
C PRO A 83 -8.38 -23.47 3.88
N LYS A 84 -8.94 -24.68 4.01
CA LYS A 84 -8.18 -25.93 4.20
C LYS A 84 -7.11 -26.14 3.12
N GLU A 85 -7.41 -25.78 1.88
CA GLU A 85 -6.50 -25.87 0.74
C GLU A 85 -5.28 -24.93 0.82
N ARG A 86 -5.27 -23.96 1.75
CA ARG A 86 -4.20 -22.97 1.92
C ARG A 86 -3.36 -23.18 3.18
N VAL A 87 -3.59 -24.23 3.95
CA VAL A 87 -2.83 -24.54 5.18
C VAL A 87 -1.32 -24.57 4.94
N GLY A 88 -0.88 -25.14 3.81
CA GLY A 88 0.55 -25.23 3.45
C GLY A 88 1.23 -23.90 3.11
N ASP A 89 0.47 -22.81 2.97
CA ASP A 89 0.99 -21.48 2.64
C ASP A 89 1.19 -20.57 3.86
N VAL A 90 0.72 -21.01 5.05
CA VAL A 90 0.71 -20.19 6.27
C VAL A 90 2.11 -19.82 6.71
N GLU A 91 3.01 -20.80 6.86
CA GLU A 91 4.35 -20.57 7.39
C GLU A 91 5.15 -19.57 6.53
N ARG A 92 5.05 -19.68 5.21
CA ARG A 92 5.73 -18.80 4.27
C ARG A 92 5.29 -17.35 4.39
N THR A 93 4.00 -17.13 4.66
CA THR A 93 3.39 -15.81 4.72
C THR A 93 3.50 -15.20 6.12
N TYR A 94 3.25 -15.99 7.16
CA TYR A 94 3.01 -15.52 8.52
C TYR A 94 4.06 -15.97 9.54
N GLY A 95 5.03 -16.82 9.18
CA GLY A 95 6.02 -17.40 10.12
C GLY A 95 6.90 -16.36 10.83
N ARG A 96 6.93 -15.11 10.35
CA ARG A 96 7.66 -13.99 10.98
C ARG A 96 6.87 -13.25 12.06
N THR A 97 5.59 -13.57 12.28
CA THR A 97 4.69 -12.83 13.18
C THR A 97 5.25 -12.76 14.61
N ASP A 98 5.81 -13.83 15.15
CA ASP A 98 6.38 -13.83 16.51
C ASP A 98 7.56 -12.85 16.66
N ARG A 99 8.39 -12.73 15.61
CA ARG A 99 9.50 -11.76 15.59
C ARG A 99 8.99 -10.32 15.50
N MET A 100 7.88 -10.08 14.79
CA MET A 100 7.22 -8.78 14.77
C MET A 100 6.63 -8.42 16.14
N ILE A 101 6.04 -9.38 16.87
CA ILE A 101 5.58 -9.16 18.25
C ILE A 101 6.76 -8.75 19.13
N ALA A 102 7.86 -9.52 19.09
CA ALA A 102 9.05 -9.22 19.88
C ALA A 102 9.63 -7.82 19.58
N LEU A 103 9.61 -7.40 18.31
CA LEU A 103 10.00 -6.04 17.91
C LEU A 103 9.08 -5.00 18.55
N PHE A 104 7.76 -5.13 18.44
CA PHE A 104 6.83 -4.14 18.97
C PHE A 104 6.80 -4.10 20.50
N GLU A 105 6.99 -5.23 21.17
CA GLU A 105 7.20 -5.24 22.62
C GLU A 105 8.44 -4.42 23.02
N LYS A 106 9.53 -4.56 22.26
CA LYS A 106 10.75 -3.76 22.45
C LYS A 106 10.55 -2.29 22.11
N VAL A 107 9.76 -1.95 21.09
CA VAL A 107 9.51 -0.54 20.70
C VAL A 107 8.67 0.17 21.76
N PHE A 108 7.53 -0.44 22.13
CA PHE A 108 6.55 0.18 23.03
C PHE A 108 6.89 0.00 24.51
N GLY A 109 7.79 -0.92 24.86
CA GLY A 109 8.09 -1.27 26.25
C GLY A 109 6.90 -1.91 26.97
N GLN A 110 5.99 -2.52 26.22
CA GLN A 110 4.79 -3.18 26.72
C GLN A 110 4.67 -4.56 26.09
N LYS A 111 4.44 -5.59 26.90
CA LYS A 111 4.14 -6.94 26.40
C LYS A 111 2.86 -6.94 25.56
N TYR A 112 2.75 -7.94 24.68
CA TYR A 112 1.52 -8.13 23.89
C TYR A 112 0.30 -8.14 24.84
N PRO A 113 -0.67 -7.22 24.66
CA PRO A 113 -1.63 -6.95 25.72
C PRO A 113 -2.82 -7.91 25.74
N TRP A 114 -3.00 -8.79 24.75
CA TRP A 114 -4.19 -9.62 24.59
C TRP A 114 -3.94 -11.10 24.86
N ALA A 115 -5.01 -11.89 25.01
CA ALA A 115 -4.91 -13.29 25.42
C ALA A 115 -4.36 -14.22 24.32
N LYS A 116 -4.59 -13.86 23.05
CA LYS A 116 -4.13 -14.56 21.84
C LYS A 116 -3.97 -13.57 20.69
N TYR A 117 -3.35 -14.00 19.60
CA TYR A 117 -3.34 -13.28 18.34
C TYR A 117 -3.77 -14.19 17.19
N ASP A 118 -5.04 -14.10 16.81
CA ASP A 118 -5.56 -14.80 15.63
C ASP A 118 -5.60 -13.87 14.43
N GLN A 119 -5.20 -14.39 13.26
CA GLN A 119 -5.27 -13.70 11.97
C GLN A 119 -6.20 -14.48 11.05
N LEU A 120 -7.26 -13.85 10.55
CA LEU A 120 -8.35 -14.54 9.85
C LEU A 120 -8.54 -14.03 8.44
N LEU A 121 -8.55 -14.94 7.45
CA LEU A 121 -8.81 -14.58 6.06
C LEU A 121 -10.31 -14.62 5.78
N VAL A 122 -10.92 -13.45 5.62
CA VAL A 122 -12.38 -13.30 5.58
C VAL A 122 -12.86 -12.90 4.19
N ARG A 123 -13.80 -13.67 3.62
CA ARG A 123 -14.44 -13.36 2.32
C ARG A 123 -15.15 -12.00 2.34
N ASN A 124 -15.22 -11.36 1.18
CA ASN A 124 -15.93 -10.08 0.97
C ASN A 124 -15.43 -8.93 1.85
N PHE A 125 -14.14 -9.00 2.19
CA PHE A 125 -13.45 -7.98 2.95
C PHE A 125 -12.82 -6.96 2.01
N GLY A 126 -13.36 -5.73 2.02
CA GLY A 126 -12.98 -4.66 1.09
C GLY A 126 -11.73 -3.87 1.46
N SER A 127 -11.21 -4.06 2.67
CA SER A 127 -10.00 -3.40 3.20
C SER A 127 -8.77 -4.32 3.12
N GLY A 128 -7.60 -3.78 3.45
CA GLY A 128 -6.36 -4.57 3.59
C GLY A 128 -6.43 -5.51 4.81
N GLY A 129 -6.54 -4.92 5.99
CA GLY A 129 -6.86 -5.63 7.21
C GLY A 129 -7.82 -4.81 8.07
N MET A 130 -8.17 -5.36 9.22
CA MET A 130 -8.80 -4.66 10.32
C MET A 130 -8.23 -5.22 11.61
N GLU A 131 -7.77 -4.32 12.48
CA GLU A 131 -6.95 -4.59 13.64
C GLU A 131 -7.69 -5.20 14.82
N ASN A 132 -8.89 -5.76 14.62
CA ASN A 132 -9.78 -6.20 15.70
C ASN A 132 -9.02 -6.95 16.80
N THR A 133 -9.10 -6.44 18.03
CA THR A 133 -8.35 -6.92 19.19
C THR A 133 -8.29 -8.44 19.29
N SER A 134 -7.08 -9.02 19.27
CA SER A 134 -6.80 -10.48 19.31
C SER A 134 -7.35 -11.34 18.14
N VAL A 135 -8.06 -10.76 17.18
CA VAL A 135 -8.71 -11.43 16.03
C VAL A 135 -8.64 -10.57 14.76
N THR A 136 -7.43 -10.25 14.33
CA THR A 136 -7.17 -9.42 13.14
C THR A 136 -7.78 -10.06 11.89
N ASN A 137 -8.60 -9.30 11.17
CA ASN A 137 -9.23 -9.76 9.93
C ASN A 137 -8.42 -9.28 8.73
N MET A 138 -8.20 -10.16 7.77
CA MET A 138 -7.40 -9.94 6.56
C MET A 138 -8.23 -10.26 5.32
N TYR A 139 -7.92 -9.61 4.19
CA TYR A 139 -8.57 -9.97 2.93
C TYR A 139 -8.26 -11.42 2.52
N PRO A 140 -9.11 -12.08 1.71
CA PRO A 140 -9.00 -13.52 1.43
C PRO A 140 -7.72 -13.99 0.73
N SER A 141 -6.98 -13.08 0.09
CA SER A 141 -5.70 -13.35 -0.58
C SER A 141 -4.53 -12.84 0.23
N ALA A 142 -4.69 -12.52 1.51
CA ALA A 142 -3.59 -12.23 2.41
C ALA A 142 -2.79 -13.51 2.75
N ILE A 143 -2.59 -14.39 1.78
CA ILE A 143 -1.82 -15.63 1.90
C ILE A 143 -1.21 -15.98 0.54
N LEU A 144 0.11 -16.11 0.51
CA LEU A 144 0.89 -16.23 -0.72
C LEU A 144 1.13 -17.69 -1.08
N SER A 145 0.83 -18.04 -2.33
CA SER A 145 1.32 -19.29 -2.92
C SER A 145 2.85 -19.25 -3.03
N GLU A 146 3.47 -20.39 -3.33
CA GLU A 146 4.91 -20.45 -3.57
C GLU A 146 5.37 -19.50 -4.69
N ALA A 147 4.62 -19.44 -5.79
CA ALA A 147 4.89 -18.55 -6.91
C ALA A 147 4.79 -17.07 -6.51
N ALA A 148 3.69 -16.69 -5.84
CA ALA A 148 3.47 -15.31 -5.41
C ALA A 148 4.53 -14.81 -4.43
N ALA A 149 4.99 -15.69 -3.53
CA ALA A 149 6.03 -15.34 -2.55
C ALA A 149 7.41 -15.04 -3.17
N GLN A 150 7.64 -15.37 -4.45
CA GLN A 150 8.83 -14.92 -5.17
C GLN A 150 8.70 -13.46 -5.64
N GLU A 151 7.49 -12.93 -5.72
CA GLU A 151 7.13 -11.67 -6.36
C GLU A 151 6.67 -10.60 -5.38
N GLU A 152 6.17 -10.99 -4.22
CA GLU A 152 5.69 -10.08 -3.18
C GLU A 152 5.87 -10.69 -1.79
N ASP A 153 5.68 -9.85 -0.77
CA ASP A 153 5.59 -10.26 0.62
C ASP A 153 4.44 -9.49 1.30
N LEU A 154 3.83 -10.08 2.32
CA LEU A 154 2.71 -9.48 3.06
C LEU A 154 3.13 -8.93 4.42
N ASP A 155 4.44 -8.93 4.70
CA ASP A 155 5.00 -8.48 5.96
C ASP A 155 4.58 -7.03 6.29
N GLY A 156 4.46 -6.16 5.28
CA GLY A 156 4.03 -4.78 5.46
C GLY A 156 2.59 -4.68 6.00
N LEU A 157 1.67 -5.48 5.46
CA LEU A 157 0.29 -5.56 5.96
C LEU A 157 0.25 -6.21 7.35
N ILE A 158 0.91 -7.35 7.52
CA ILE A 158 0.90 -8.13 8.78
C ILE A 158 1.46 -7.29 9.92
N SER A 159 2.59 -6.59 9.70
CA SER A 159 3.20 -5.72 10.71
C SER A 159 2.36 -4.48 11.00
N HIS A 160 1.66 -3.91 10.01
CA HIS A 160 0.71 -2.81 10.20
C HIS A 160 -0.43 -3.22 11.13
N GLU A 161 -1.14 -4.29 10.79
CA GLU A 161 -2.29 -4.77 11.58
C GLU A 161 -1.87 -5.26 12.97
N LEU A 162 -0.68 -5.85 13.09
CA LEU A 162 -0.14 -6.27 14.38
C LEU A 162 0.26 -5.08 15.25
N CYS A 163 0.85 -4.02 14.68
CA CYS A 163 1.26 -2.84 15.43
C CYS A 163 0.05 -2.17 16.12
N HIS A 164 -1.12 -2.21 15.46
CA HIS A 164 -2.36 -1.71 16.02
C HIS A 164 -2.77 -2.35 17.35
N GLN A 165 -2.32 -3.58 17.64
CA GLN A 165 -2.57 -4.23 18.93
C GLN A 165 -2.03 -3.41 20.12
N TRP A 166 -1.06 -2.51 19.88
CA TRP A 166 -0.62 -1.47 20.82
C TRP A 166 -1.21 -0.08 20.50
N THR A 167 -1.21 0.33 19.22
CA THR A 167 -1.62 1.68 18.78
C THR A 167 -2.84 1.64 17.86
N GLY A 168 -4.02 1.71 18.45
CA GLY A 168 -5.31 1.41 17.82
C GLY A 168 -6.21 0.70 18.82
N ASP A 169 -5.62 -0.25 19.55
CA ASP A 169 -6.36 -1.11 20.46
C ASP A 169 -6.03 -0.84 21.92
N PHE A 170 -4.76 -1.05 22.31
CA PHE A 170 -4.34 -0.88 23.70
C PHE A 170 -4.42 0.59 24.13
N ILE A 171 -4.06 1.49 23.22
CA ILE A 171 -4.36 2.92 23.26
C ILE A 171 -5.03 3.26 21.93
N THR A 172 -6.17 3.93 21.97
CA THR A 172 -6.86 4.38 20.75
C THR A 172 -7.08 5.89 20.76
N CYS A 173 -7.38 6.46 19.59
CA CYS A 173 -7.67 7.88 19.46
C CYS A 173 -8.95 8.27 20.25
N LYS A 174 -8.90 9.40 20.94
CA LYS A 174 -10.05 9.95 21.68
C LYS A 174 -11.16 10.45 20.75
N SER A 175 -10.81 10.82 19.53
CA SER A 175 -11.73 11.20 18.46
C SER A 175 -11.15 10.79 17.10
N TRP A 176 -11.99 10.67 16.08
CA TRP A 176 -11.53 10.41 14.71
C TRP A 176 -10.63 11.53 14.14
N ALA A 177 -10.64 12.73 14.75
CA ALA A 177 -9.69 13.79 14.38
C ALA A 177 -8.23 13.38 14.67
N ASP A 178 -8.01 12.51 15.65
CA ASP A 178 -6.71 12.05 16.13
C ASP A 178 -6.33 10.67 15.57
N ILE A 179 -7.02 10.18 14.53
CA ILE A 179 -6.85 8.83 13.98
C ILE A 179 -5.41 8.52 13.52
N TRP A 180 -4.61 9.55 13.23
CA TRP A 180 -3.18 9.39 12.91
C TRP A 180 -2.37 8.76 14.04
N LEU A 181 -2.82 8.87 15.30
CA LEU A 181 -2.18 8.16 16.43
C LEU A 181 -2.35 6.65 16.34
N ASN A 182 -3.37 6.16 15.63
CA ASN A 182 -3.52 4.75 15.34
C ASN A 182 -2.77 4.44 14.03
N GLU A 183 -3.18 5.08 12.94
CA GLU A 183 -2.75 4.72 11.58
C GLU A 183 -1.31 5.13 11.25
N GLY A 184 -0.86 6.27 11.78
CA GLY A 184 0.51 6.71 11.62
C GLY A 184 1.49 5.78 12.32
N TRP A 185 1.15 5.29 13.51
CA TRP A 185 1.97 4.32 14.25
C TRP A 185 1.98 2.94 13.61
N ALA A 186 0.84 2.45 13.12
CA ALA A 186 0.80 1.18 12.40
C ALA A 186 1.62 1.23 11.09
N THR A 187 1.48 2.33 10.34
CA THR A 187 2.28 2.59 9.13
C THR A 187 3.78 2.72 9.45
N TYR A 188 4.12 3.34 10.58
CA TYR A 188 5.51 3.43 11.06
C TYR A 188 6.04 2.08 11.54
N GLY A 189 5.19 1.26 12.15
CA GLY A 189 5.49 -0.11 12.57
C GLY A 189 5.97 -0.99 11.42
N ASN A 190 5.37 -0.83 10.24
CA ASN A 190 5.88 -1.43 9.00
C ASN A 190 7.31 -0.96 8.69
N ALA A 191 7.60 0.35 8.73
CA ALA A 191 8.96 0.84 8.50
C ALA A 191 9.98 0.28 9.51
N LEU A 192 9.60 0.17 10.79
CA LEU A 192 10.43 -0.44 11.84
C LEU A 192 10.63 -1.95 11.60
N TRP A 193 9.61 -2.66 11.12
CA TRP A 193 9.76 -4.06 10.73
C TRP A 193 10.71 -4.24 9.54
N MET A 194 10.62 -3.36 8.54
CA MET A 194 11.56 -3.35 7.41
C MET A 194 13.00 -3.02 7.86
N GLU A 195 13.17 -2.20 8.90
CA GLU A 195 14.46 -1.98 9.57
C GLU A 195 14.99 -3.27 10.23
N GLU A 196 14.15 -3.98 10.97
CA GLU A 196 14.51 -5.22 11.65
C GLU A 196 14.82 -6.37 10.67
N ARG A 197 14.08 -6.47 9.57
CA ARG A 197 14.23 -7.53 8.57
C ARG A 197 15.38 -7.26 7.60
N ASP A 198 15.43 -6.03 7.07
CA ASP A 198 16.27 -5.67 5.94
C ASP A 198 17.32 -4.59 6.29
N GLY A 199 17.39 -4.11 7.54
CA GLY A 199 18.32 -3.07 7.95
C GLY A 199 17.94 -1.66 7.45
N PRO A 200 18.86 -0.69 7.55
CA PRO A 200 18.58 0.73 7.27
C PRO A 200 18.03 1.00 5.87
N ASP A 201 18.48 0.24 4.87
CA ASP A 201 17.97 0.40 3.51
C ASP A 201 16.47 0.04 3.40
N GLY A 202 15.98 -0.94 4.17
CA GLY A 202 14.57 -1.33 4.17
C GLY A 202 13.71 -0.26 4.82
N TYR A 203 14.20 0.27 5.94
CA TYR A 203 13.61 1.42 6.61
C TYR A 203 13.49 2.62 5.67
N PHE A 204 14.59 3.03 5.01
CA PHE A 204 14.57 4.19 4.12
C PHE A 204 13.81 3.96 2.82
N ASP A 205 13.70 2.71 2.35
CA ASP A 205 12.81 2.37 1.25
C ASP A 205 11.34 2.60 1.60
N SER A 206 10.93 2.21 2.81
CA SER A 206 9.58 2.42 3.35
C SER A 206 9.31 3.89 3.65
N MET A 207 10.23 4.57 4.33
CA MET A 207 10.07 5.98 4.68
C MET A 207 10.04 6.91 3.47
N LEU A 208 10.80 6.63 2.40
CA LEU A 208 10.74 7.45 1.18
C LEU A 208 9.38 7.30 0.47
N ASP A 209 8.77 6.12 0.49
CA ASP A 209 7.43 5.93 -0.08
C ASP A 209 6.37 6.67 0.72
N ASN A 210 6.42 6.57 2.05
CA ASN A 210 5.56 7.34 2.94
C ASN A 210 5.73 8.85 2.70
N ALA A 211 6.96 9.33 2.51
CA ALA A 211 7.21 10.74 2.22
C ALA A 211 6.56 11.23 0.90
N GLY A 212 6.18 10.31 0.00
CA GLY A 212 5.42 10.61 -1.22
C GLY A 212 4.09 11.33 -0.98
N VAL A 213 3.50 11.21 0.23
CA VAL A 213 2.27 11.94 0.63
C VAL A 213 2.41 13.46 0.51
N ALA A 214 3.62 14.00 0.61
CA ALA A 214 3.88 15.43 0.47
C ALA A 214 3.38 16.02 -0.86
N LYS A 215 3.25 15.20 -1.92
CA LYS A 215 2.70 15.62 -3.23
C LYS A 215 1.21 15.98 -3.16
N ASN A 216 0.47 15.37 -2.22
CA ASN A 216 -0.97 15.54 -2.05
C ASN A 216 -1.32 16.51 -0.91
N ASP A 217 -0.45 16.65 0.08
CA ASP A 217 -0.64 17.59 1.18
C ASP A 217 -0.17 19.01 0.82
N LYS A 218 -1.07 19.80 0.22
CA LYS A 218 -0.81 21.15 -0.28
C LYS A 218 -1.29 22.21 0.71
N SER A 219 -0.63 23.36 0.71
CA SER A 219 -0.95 24.50 1.60
C SER A 219 -2.38 25.04 1.46
N ASP A 220 -3.03 24.82 0.31
CA ASP A 220 -4.40 25.27 0.04
C ASP A 220 -5.48 24.28 0.49
N ASN A 221 -5.11 23.06 0.93
CA ASN A 221 -6.04 22.08 1.47
C ASN A 221 -6.87 22.69 2.62
N ALA A 222 -8.14 22.28 2.74
CA ALA A 222 -9.08 22.90 3.68
C ALA A 222 -8.72 22.66 5.16
N VAL A 223 -8.17 21.47 5.48
CA VAL A 223 -7.88 21.04 6.85
C VAL A 223 -6.53 20.32 6.91
N GLY A 224 -5.86 20.40 8.07
CA GLY A 224 -4.70 19.57 8.35
C GLY A 224 -5.06 18.10 8.59
N MET A 225 -4.03 17.31 8.93
CA MET A 225 -4.20 15.89 9.25
C MET A 225 -5.07 15.70 10.49
N VAL A 226 -4.84 16.53 11.52
CA VAL A 226 -5.63 16.59 12.75
C VAL A 226 -6.59 17.77 12.64
N SER A 227 -7.89 17.46 12.64
CA SER A 227 -8.96 18.46 12.51
C SER A 227 -10.29 17.86 12.94
N PRO A 228 -11.09 18.58 13.76
CA PRO A 228 -12.42 18.14 14.16
C PRO A 228 -13.47 18.31 13.05
N ILE A 229 -13.09 18.85 11.89
CA ILE A 229 -14.01 19.09 10.76
C ILE A 229 -14.08 17.82 9.91
N TYR A 230 -15.15 17.05 10.08
CA TYR A 230 -15.53 15.90 9.26
C TYR A 230 -17.04 15.61 9.43
N LYS A 231 -17.70 15.05 8.42
CA LYS A 231 -19.12 14.65 8.51
C LYS A 231 -19.31 13.20 8.98
N ASN A 232 -18.34 12.35 8.68
CA ASN A 232 -18.30 10.95 9.08
C ASN A 232 -16.84 10.51 9.29
N ALA A 233 -16.63 9.41 10.03
CA ALA A 233 -15.29 8.94 10.37
C ALA A 233 -14.41 8.68 9.12
N GLY A 234 -14.99 8.12 8.06
CA GLY A 234 -14.28 7.78 6.81
C GLY A 234 -13.56 8.96 6.15
N GLU A 235 -14.08 10.18 6.29
CA GLU A 235 -13.42 11.39 5.77
C GLU A 235 -12.06 11.66 6.42
N THR A 236 -11.83 11.19 7.65
CA THR A 236 -10.55 11.40 8.36
C THR A 236 -9.43 10.53 7.81
N PHE A 237 -9.74 9.31 7.38
CA PHE A 237 -8.83 8.36 6.75
C PHE A 237 -8.44 8.81 5.33
N GLY A 238 -9.37 9.44 4.61
CA GLY A 238 -9.21 9.86 3.22
C GLY A 238 -8.65 11.28 3.02
N ARG A 239 -8.13 11.94 4.06
CA ARG A 239 -7.60 13.31 3.94
C ARG A 239 -6.41 13.36 2.98
N ALA A 240 -6.23 14.49 2.31
CA ALA A 240 -5.07 14.71 1.44
C ALA A 240 -3.73 14.65 2.19
N ALA A 241 -3.71 15.14 3.44
CA ALA A 241 -2.59 14.99 4.36
C ALA A 241 -2.36 13.53 4.78
N ASN A 242 -3.34 12.64 4.60
CA ASN A 242 -3.37 11.20 4.85
C ASN A 242 -2.73 10.73 6.17
N PRO A 243 -3.53 10.30 7.18
CA PRO A 243 -3.04 9.96 8.50
C PRO A 243 -2.04 8.78 8.54
N TYR A 244 -2.02 7.95 7.50
CA TYR A 244 -1.11 6.80 7.38
C TYR A 244 0.33 7.25 7.06
N PRO A 245 0.68 7.62 5.81
CA PRO A 245 2.06 7.95 5.43
C PRO A 245 2.56 9.26 6.04
N LYS A 246 1.69 10.26 6.28
CA LYS A 246 2.12 11.50 6.96
C LYS A 246 2.32 11.27 8.45
N GLY A 247 1.46 10.48 9.09
CA GLY A 247 1.65 10.07 10.48
C GLY A 247 2.99 9.35 10.68
N ALA A 248 3.32 8.38 9.82
CA ALA A 248 4.62 7.71 9.85
C ALA A 248 5.80 8.66 9.61
N SER A 249 5.66 9.58 8.66
CA SER A 249 6.68 10.61 8.38
C SER A 249 6.90 11.55 9.57
N ILE A 250 5.83 11.92 10.28
CA ILE A 250 5.89 12.74 11.51
C ILE A 250 6.63 12.01 12.63
N LEU A 251 6.34 10.73 12.85
CA LEU A 251 7.04 9.90 13.85
C LEU A 251 8.53 9.79 13.52
N HIS A 252 8.87 9.61 12.25
CA HIS A 252 10.27 9.62 11.81
C HIS A 252 10.96 10.97 12.03
N MET A 253 10.32 12.08 11.65
CA MET A 253 10.87 13.43 11.89
C MET A 253 11.09 13.70 13.38
N LEU A 254 10.19 13.23 14.25
CA LEU A 254 10.37 13.30 15.71
C LEU A 254 11.56 12.44 16.17
N ARG A 255 11.74 11.21 15.64
CA ARG A 255 12.90 10.35 15.93
C ARG A 255 14.22 11.00 15.49
N GLU A 256 14.26 11.62 14.31
CA GLU A 256 15.45 12.34 13.82
C GLU A 256 15.75 13.60 14.66
N MET A 257 14.72 14.36 15.04
CA MET A 257 14.89 15.60 15.80
C MET A 257 15.29 15.36 17.26
N LEU A 258 14.69 14.37 17.92
CA LEU A 258 14.92 14.09 19.35
C LEU A 258 16.10 13.15 19.58
N GLY A 259 16.49 12.38 18.57
CA GLY A 259 17.35 11.23 18.73
C GLY A 259 16.59 10.02 19.28
N GLU A 260 17.09 8.83 18.96
CA GLU A 260 16.40 7.56 19.19
C GLU A 260 16.10 7.29 20.68
N GLU A 261 17.07 7.54 21.55
CA GLU A 261 16.94 7.25 22.98
C GLU A 261 15.83 8.08 23.63
N VAL A 262 15.83 9.39 23.36
CA VAL A 262 14.84 10.34 23.90
C VAL A 262 13.46 10.09 23.30
N PHE A 263 13.39 9.83 21.98
CA PHE A 263 12.14 9.48 21.31
C PHE A 263 11.49 8.26 21.95
N TYR A 264 12.21 7.13 22.05
CA TYR A 264 11.64 5.92 22.63
C TYR A 264 11.37 6.03 24.13
N LYS A 265 12.13 6.85 24.88
CA LYS A 265 11.80 7.15 26.28
C LYS A 265 10.42 7.80 26.38
N GLY A 266 10.13 8.80 25.55
CA GLY A 266 8.82 9.46 25.52
C GLY A 266 7.70 8.55 25.04
N VAL A 267 7.95 7.73 24.02
CA VAL A 267 6.98 6.73 23.52
C VAL A 267 6.62 5.73 24.62
N ARG A 268 7.59 5.14 25.31
CA ARG A 268 7.30 4.18 26.40
C ARG A 268 6.54 4.83 27.56
N ALA A 269 6.87 6.09 27.90
CA ALA A 269 6.13 6.83 28.92
C ALA A 269 4.68 7.10 28.52
N TYR A 270 4.44 7.46 27.25
CA TYR A 270 3.11 7.58 26.66
C TYR A 270 2.35 6.25 26.72
N MET A 271 2.97 5.15 26.28
CA MET A 271 2.38 3.81 26.28
C MET A 271 1.96 3.37 27.70
N ALA A 272 2.82 3.62 28.70
CA ALA A 272 2.53 3.27 30.09
C ALA A 272 1.41 4.13 30.69
N LYS A 273 1.37 5.43 30.37
CA LYS A 273 0.39 6.37 30.93
C LYS A 273 -1.02 6.15 30.40
N PHE A 274 -1.16 5.83 29.12
CA PHE A 274 -2.46 5.74 28.45
C PHE A 274 -2.95 4.29 28.23
N ALA A 275 -2.27 3.31 28.81
CA ALA A 275 -2.63 1.89 28.77
C ALA A 275 -4.13 1.66 29.00
N LEU A 276 -4.79 0.97 28.07
CA LEU A 276 -6.23 0.66 28.08
C LEU A 276 -7.14 1.90 28.13
N SER A 277 -6.68 3.03 27.59
CA SER A 277 -7.40 4.31 27.58
C SER A 277 -7.45 4.89 26.15
N THR A 278 -7.82 6.17 26.07
CA THR A 278 -7.78 6.95 24.84
C THR A 278 -6.81 8.13 24.97
N ALA A 279 -6.30 8.60 23.84
CA ALA A 279 -5.38 9.73 23.78
C ALA A 279 -5.71 10.66 22.60
N GLU A 280 -5.36 11.93 22.75
CA GLU A 280 -5.39 12.93 21.68
C GLU A 280 -3.97 13.38 21.34
N THR A 281 -3.82 14.10 20.23
CA THR A 281 -2.50 14.53 19.71
C THR A 281 -1.66 15.29 20.75
N SER A 282 -2.31 16.08 21.62
CA SER A 282 -1.66 16.85 22.68
C SER A 282 -1.02 15.94 23.74
N ASP A 283 -1.61 14.79 24.05
CA ASP A 283 -1.10 13.84 25.03
C ASP A 283 0.24 13.23 24.59
N PHE A 284 0.33 12.85 23.31
CA PHE A 284 1.56 12.33 22.73
C PHE A 284 2.66 13.40 22.69
N ARG A 285 2.31 14.63 22.30
CA ARG A 285 3.23 15.78 22.36
C ARG A 285 3.79 15.95 23.76
N ILE A 286 2.94 16.04 24.78
CA ILE A 286 3.35 16.28 26.19
C ILE A 286 4.29 15.18 26.67
N ALA A 287 4.06 13.92 26.32
CA ALA A 287 4.95 12.82 26.69
C ALA A 287 6.37 12.97 26.10
N LEU A 288 6.47 13.41 24.84
CA LEU A 288 7.75 13.69 24.20
C LEU A 288 8.44 14.94 24.77
N GLU A 289 7.70 15.99 25.11
CA GLU A 289 8.23 17.18 25.78
C GLU A 289 8.80 16.84 27.16
N GLN A 290 8.09 16.02 27.94
CA GLN A 290 8.57 15.54 29.24
C GLN A 290 9.86 14.70 29.12
N ALA A 291 9.98 13.91 28.06
CA ALA A 291 11.17 13.08 27.84
C ALA A 291 12.38 13.90 27.35
N SER A 292 12.14 14.91 26.49
CA SER A 292 13.18 15.68 25.79
C SER A 292 13.57 16.99 26.46
N GLY A 293 12.68 17.59 27.26
CA GLY A 293 12.83 18.95 27.78
C GLY A 293 12.64 20.05 26.73
N LEU A 294 12.22 19.72 25.50
CA LEU A 294 11.99 20.68 24.42
C LEU A 294 10.51 21.05 24.32
N GLY A 295 10.21 22.29 23.90
CA GLY A 295 8.86 22.69 23.51
C GLY A 295 8.55 22.23 22.09
N LEU A 296 7.51 21.41 21.92
CA LEU A 296 7.15 20.79 20.64
C LEU A 296 5.83 21.31 20.05
N GLU A 297 5.16 22.26 20.71
CA GLU A 297 3.90 22.87 20.22
C GLU A 297 4.01 23.32 18.75
N TRP A 298 5.09 24.04 18.40
CA TRP A 298 5.33 24.51 17.03
C TRP A 298 5.38 23.36 16.01
N PHE A 299 5.92 22.21 16.39
CA PHE A 299 6.09 21.07 15.50
C PHE A 299 4.74 20.42 15.22
N PHE A 300 3.94 20.19 16.26
CA PHE A 300 2.61 19.59 16.11
C PHE A 300 1.61 20.54 15.44
N ASP A 301 1.67 21.84 15.75
CA ASP A 301 0.89 22.87 15.03
C ASP A 301 1.22 22.85 13.52
N GLN A 302 2.51 22.89 13.16
CA GLN A 302 2.95 22.88 11.77
C GLN A 302 2.59 21.58 11.03
N TRP A 303 2.90 20.42 11.61
CA TRP A 303 2.84 19.15 10.87
C TRP A 303 1.52 18.41 11.06
N CYS A 304 0.83 18.54 12.19
CA CYS A 304 -0.42 17.83 12.46
C CYS A 304 -1.64 18.70 12.15
N MET A 305 -1.67 19.92 12.70
CA MET A 305 -2.88 20.77 12.70
C MET A 305 -3.06 21.56 11.39
N ARG A 306 -1.96 21.99 10.77
CA ARG A 306 -1.99 22.75 9.53
C ARG A 306 -1.91 21.85 8.29
N PRO A 307 -2.56 22.24 7.18
CA PRO A 307 -2.36 21.61 5.88
C PRO A 307 -1.01 22.01 5.29
N GLY A 308 -0.49 21.17 4.40
CA GLY A 308 0.64 21.51 3.55
C GLY A 308 1.97 20.90 3.99
N CYS A 309 2.74 20.53 2.98
CA CYS A 309 4.15 20.19 3.06
C CYS A 309 4.97 21.20 2.22
N PRO A 310 6.26 21.42 2.53
CA PRO A 310 7.09 22.34 1.77
C PRO A 310 7.47 21.73 0.42
N ASN A 311 7.43 22.57 -0.62
CA ASN A 311 7.98 22.24 -1.94
C ASN A 311 9.38 22.82 -2.04
N ILE A 312 10.41 22.00 -1.83
CA ILE A 312 11.79 22.48 -1.74
C ILE A 312 12.48 22.36 -3.10
N SER A 313 12.91 23.50 -3.63
CA SER A 313 13.81 23.58 -4.79
C SER A 313 15.21 23.90 -4.32
N THR A 314 16.21 23.17 -4.79
CA THR A 314 17.61 23.36 -4.40
C THR A 314 18.51 23.57 -5.60
N LYS A 315 19.54 24.40 -5.43
CA LYS A 315 20.61 24.60 -6.40
C LYS A 315 21.96 24.50 -5.70
N ALA A 316 22.89 23.75 -6.26
CA ALA A 316 24.22 23.55 -5.68
C ALA A 316 25.34 23.90 -6.67
N THR A 317 26.38 24.57 -6.19
CA THR A 317 27.59 24.89 -6.95
C THR A 317 28.83 24.71 -6.09
N TYR A 318 29.93 24.25 -6.68
CA TYR A 318 31.24 24.19 -6.02
C TYR A 318 32.23 25.09 -6.75
N ASP A 319 32.88 25.97 -6.00
CA ASP A 319 33.98 26.80 -6.50
C ASP A 319 35.31 26.13 -6.14
N ALA A 320 36.05 25.69 -7.16
CA ALA A 320 37.33 25.02 -6.97
C ALA A 320 38.45 25.96 -6.46
N ALA A 321 38.38 27.26 -6.74
CA ALA A 321 39.38 28.22 -6.31
C ALA A 321 39.30 28.50 -4.81
N THR A 322 38.07 28.63 -4.29
CA THR A 322 37.81 28.87 -2.86
C THR A 322 37.53 27.58 -2.08
N ARG A 323 37.37 26.45 -2.77
CA ARG A 323 36.94 25.14 -2.23
C ARG A 323 35.62 25.23 -1.47
N MET A 324 34.71 26.06 -1.96
CA MET A 324 33.44 26.33 -1.29
C MET A 324 32.28 25.65 -2.00
N LEU A 325 31.55 24.79 -1.29
CA LEU A 325 30.25 24.28 -1.72
C LEU A 325 29.17 25.26 -1.26
N ARG A 326 28.38 25.77 -2.20
CA ARG A 326 27.26 26.68 -1.96
C ARG A 326 25.96 25.98 -2.34
N ILE A 327 25.02 25.92 -1.41
CA ILE A 327 23.69 25.34 -1.63
C ILE A 327 22.65 26.38 -1.29
N LYS A 328 21.77 26.68 -2.25
CA LYS A 328 20.58 27.51 -2.08
C LYS A 328 19.35 26.61 -2.04
N ALA A 329 18.47 26.82 -1.08
CA ALA A 329 17.19 26.14 -0.97
C ALA A 329 16.04 27.16 -0.90
N GLU A 330 14.92 26.84 -1.53
CA GLU A 330 13.72 27.68 -1.54
C GLU A 330 12.46 26.83 -1.37
N GLN A 331 11.56 27.29 -0.49
CA GLN A 331 10.19 26.84 -0.36
C GLN A 331 9.32 27.53 -1.42
N THR A 332 8.83 26.75 -2.37
CA THR A 332 8.14 27.22 -3.59
C THR A 332 6.62 27.08 -3.53
N GLN A 333 6.08 26.47 -2.47
CA GLN A 333 4.64 26.40 -2.23
C GLN A 333 4.05 27.79 -1.94
N LYS A 334 2.72 27.89 -1.93
CA LYS A 334 2.02 29.09 -1.46
C LYS A 334 2.41 29.35 0.01
N ILE A 335 2.86 30.57 0.29
CA ILE A 335 3.23 31.04 1.64
C ILE A 335 2.41 32.29 1.93
N ASP A 336 1.58 32.22 2.97
CA ASP A 336 0.71 33.30 3.45
C ASP A 336 0.50 33.20 4.98
N GLU A 337 -0.38 34.03 5.55
CA GLU A 337 -0.66 34.03 7.00
C GLU A 337 -1.23 32.69 7.51
N ARG A 338 -1.98 31.96 6.67
CA ARG A 338 -2.58 30.67 7.03
C ARG A 338 -1.54 29.54 6.96
N THR A 339 -0.65 29.61 5.98
CA THR A 339 0.39 28.62 5.71
C THR A 339 1.73 29.32 5.53
N PRO A 340 2.40 29.73 6.63
CA PRO A 340 3.69 30.38 6.55
C PRO A 340 4.78 29.40 6.04
N ALA A 341 5.96 29.94 5.72
CA ALA A 341 7.12 29.11 5.44
C ALA A 341 7.36 28.14 6.61
N LEU A 342 7.59 26.86 6.29
CA LEU A 342 7.72 25.81 7.30
C LEU A 342 9.15 25.80 7.85
N ARG A 343 9.28 25.54 9.15
CA ARG A 343 10.57 25.19 9.76
C ARG A 343 10.93 23.77 9.36
N VAL A 344 12.10 23.58 8.75
CA VAL A 344 12.58 22.30 8.26
C VAL A 344 14.02 22.03 8.70
N SER A 345 14.35 20.75 8.87
CA SER A 345 15.73 20.26 9.02
C SER A 345 16.10 19.48 7.76
N THR A 346 17.12 19.94 7.05
CA THR A 346 17.55 19.37 5.76
C THR A 346 19.07 19.17 5.75
N PRO A 347 19.59 18.20 6.52
CA PRO A 347 21.03 17.99 6.64
C PRO A 347 21.69 17.70 5.28
N ILE A 348 22.91 18.18 5.11
CA ILE A 348 23.70 17.96 3.88
C ILE A 348 24.77 16.93 4.18
N CYS A 349 24.76 15.81 3.46
CA CYS A 349 25.89 14.88 3.47
C CYS A 349 26.73 15.09 2.21
N VAL A 350 28.04 15.20 2.36
CA VAL A 350 28.98 15.39 1.26
C VAL A 350 30.11 14.38 1.38
N ARG A 351 30.50 13.80 0.24
CA ARG A 351 31.70 12.96 0.14
C ARG A 351 32.75 13.65 -0.70
N THR A 352 33.95 13.76 -0.15
CA THR A 352 35.15 14.18 -0.90
C THR A 352 36.14 13.01 -0.93
N ALA A 353 37.36 13.25 -1.40
CA ALA A 353 38.43 12.25 -1.35
C ALA A 353 38.85 11.87 0.08
N SER A 354 38.59 12.72 1.08
CA SER A 354 38.97 12.46 2.48
C SER A 354 37.95 11.61 3.24
N GLY A 355 36.70 11.56 2.79
CA GLY A 355 35.62 10.84 3.45
C GLY A 355 34.28 11.53 3.34
N GLU A 356 33.35 11.10 4.19
CA GLU A 356 31.99 11.62 4.28
C GLU A 356 31.82 12.53 5.49
N LYS A 357 31.08 13.62 5.31
CA LYS A 357 30.71 14.55 6.37
C LYS A 357 29.24 14.94 6.24
N THR A 358 28.52 14.92 7.35
CA THR A 358 27.15 15.45 7.44
C THR A 358 27.14 16.78 8.19
N ILE A 359 26.44 17.77 7.63
CA ILE A 359 26.25 19.11 8.19
C ILE A 359 24.77 19.26 8.50
N ALA A 360 24.43 19.52 9.76
CA ALA A 360 23.08 19.86 10.16
C ALA A 360 22.68 21.22 9.55
N TRP A 361 21.47 21.31 9.02
CA TRP A 361 20.97 22.56 8.46
C TRP A 361 19.49 22.72 8.74
N GLU A 362 19.16 23.63 9.65
CA GLU A 362 17.80 24.04 9.95
C GLU A 362 17.52 25.44 9.40
N TRP A 363 16.31 25.66 8.90
CA TRP A 363 15.87 26.95 8.40
C TRP A 363 14.33 27.04 8.41
N ARG A 364 13.80 28.27 8.37
CA ARG A 364 12.35 28.54 8.50
C ARG A 364 11.82 29.61 7.55
N ASP A 365 12.69 30.27 6.81
CA ASP A 365 12.32 31.34 5.88
C ASP A 365 11.94 30.76 4.51
N ARG A 366 11.43 31.61 3.61
CA ARG A 366 11.13 31.20 2.22
C ARG A 366 12.36 30.62 1.53
N SER A 367 13.54 31.19 1.78
CA SER A 367 14.79 30.72 1.20
C SER A 367 15.90 30.72 2.25
N ALA A 368 16.87 29.84 2.05
CA ALA A 368 18.07 29.75 2.86
C ALA A 368 19.26 29.39 1.98
N GLU A 369 20.46 29.78 2.41
CA GLU A 369 21.71 29.48 1.75
C GLU A 369 22.73 29.01 2.78
N ILE A 370 23.53 28.00 2.42
CA ILE A 370 24.63 27.50 3.23
C ILE A 370 25.90 27.41 2.39
N GLU A 371 27.01 27.83 2.98
CA GLU A 371 28.36 27.72 2.43
C GLU A 371 29.16 26.73 3.27
N ILE A 372 29.73 25.71 2.64
CA ILE A 372 30.42 24.62 3.30
C ILE A 372 31.84 24.55 2.73
N PRO A 373 32.88 24.88 3.51
CA PRO A 373 34.25 24.70 3.07
C PRO A 373 34.56 23.20 2.97
N LEU A 374 35.11 22.79 1.82
CA LEU A 374 35.52 21.41 1.56
C LEU A 374 37.04 21.32 1.48
N ASP A 375 37.57 20.15 1.80
CA ASP A 375 39.00 19.85 1.65
C ASP A 375 39.40 19.53 0.19
N GLY A 376 38.42 19.33 -0.68
CA GLY A 376 38.59 19.11 -2.11
C GLY A 376 37.24 19.08 -2.84
N PRO A 377 37.24 18.82 -4.16
CA PRO A 377 36.01 18.72 -4.93
C PRO A 377 35.12 17.59 -4.41
N PRO A 378 33.80 17.81 -4.29
CA PRO A 378 32.87 16.76 -3.88
C PRO A 378 32.75 15.70 -4.98
N GLN A 379 32.76 14.44 -4.56
CA GLN A 379 32.44 13.28 -5.40
C GLN A 379 30.92 13.17 -5.58
N TRP A 380 30.19 13.41 -4.49
CA TRP A 380 28.74 13.61 -4.50
C TRP A 380 28.34 14.46 -3.30
N VAL A 381 27.14 15.02 -3.38
CA VAL A 381 26.43 15.68 -2.28
C VAL A 381 25.08 14.96 -2.15
N ALA A 382 24.45 14.96 -0.99
CA ALA A 382 23.10 14.45 -0.75
C ALA A 382 22.32 15.43 0.15
N PHE A 383 21.13 15.84 -0.30
CA PHE A 383 20.24 16.75 0.42
C PHE A 383 19.24 15.94 1.25
N ASP A 384 19.26 16.15 2.56
CA ASP A 384 18.42 15.45 3.52
C ASP A 384 18.37 13.92 3.29
N PRO A 385 19.54 13.24 3.34
CA PRO A 385 19.63 11.82 3.01
C PRO A 385 18.83 10.93 3.97
N ARG A 386 18.47 11.45 5.15
CA ARG A 386 17.73 10.71 6.18
C ARG A 386 16.27 11.12 6.27
N LEU A 387 15.74 11.93 5.34
CA LEU A 387 14.33 12.34 5.33
C LEU A 387 13.88 13.04 6.64
N ALA A 388 14.77 13.85 7.22
CA ALA A 388 14.51 14.65 8.42
C ALA A 388 13.42 15.73 8.20
N ALA A 389 13.06 16.02 6.95
CA ALA A 389 11.87 16.80 6.61
C ALA A 389 11.01 16.09 5.55
N LEU A 390 9.70 15.99 5.85
CA LEU A 390 8.67 15.65 4.88
C LEU A 390 8.51 16.79 3.87
N LYS A 391 8.71 16.51 2.58
CA LYS A 391 8.77 17.53 1.51
C LYS A 391 8.58 16.93 0.13
N THR A 392 8.26 17.77 -0.85
CA THR A 392 8.66 17.49 -2.24
C THR A 392 10.03 18.11 -2.50
N LEU A 393 10.81 17.51 -3.39
CA LEU A 393 12.19 17.91 -3.64
C LEU A 393 12.47 18.03 -5.14
N LYS A 394 13.01 19.18 -5.54
CA LYS A 394 13.61 19.43 -6.85
C LYS A 394 15.08 19.77 -6.67
N MET A 395 15.97 19.06 -7.39
CA MET A 395 17.42 19.26 -7.32
C MET A 395 17.96 19.75 -8.66
N ASP A 396 18.47 20.99 -8.70
CA ASP A 396 19.28 21.54 -9.79
C ASP A 396 20.77 21.43 -9.42
N TRP A 397 21.30 20.22 -9.53
CA TRP A 397 22.62 19.84 -9.05
C TRP A 397 23.48 19.35 -10.21
N PRO A 398 24.83 19.42 -10.11
CA PRO A 398 25.71 18.86 -11.14
C PRO A 398 25.39 17.38 -11.42
N MET A 399 25.18 17.03 -12.69
CA MET A 399 24.77 15.68 -13.09
C MET A 399 25.78 14.61 -12.69
N ASP A 400 27.08 14.93 -12.67
CA ASP A 400 28.11 14.01 -12.19
C ASP A 400 27.94 13.65 -10.72
N TRP A 401 27.52 14.61 -9.87
CA TRP A 401 27.24 14.34 -8.46
C TRP A 401 26.00 13.50 -8.30
N LEU A 402 24.92 13.77 -9.05
CA LEU A 402 23.70 12.97 -9.01
C LEU A 402 23.95 11.53 -9.46
N ARG A 403 24.71 11.34 -10.54
CA ARG A 403 25.16 10.01 -11.00
C ARG A 403 25.98 9.28 -9.93
N ALA A 404 26.90 9.96 -9.28
CA ALA A 404 27.71 9.38 -8.21
C ALA A 404 26.88 9.08 -6.95
N GLN A 405 25.94 9.95 -6.59
CA GLN A 405 25.00 9.77 -5.48
C GLN A 405 24.05 8.59 -5.74
N ALA A 406 23.54 8.39 -6.95
CA ALA A 406 22.69 7.24 -7.28
C ALA A 406 23.42 5.90 -7.01
N LYS A 407 24.73 5.85 -7.27
CA LYS A 407 25.56 4.68 -6.99
C LYS A 407 25.90 4.52 -5.51
N ASN A 408 26.34 5.62 -4.88
CA ASN A 408 27.12 5.57 -3.63
C ASN A 408 26.56 6.46 -2.51
N GLY A 409 25.34 6.98 -2.66
CA GLY A 409 24.70 7.83 -1.65
C GLY A 409 24.56 7.11 -0.30
N PRO A 410 24.56 7.87 0.82
CA PRO A 410 24.72 7.32 2.17
C PRO A 410 23.52 6.52 2.68
N THR A 411 22.35 6.66 2.04
CA THR A 411 21.12 5.92 2.36
C THR A 411 20.41 5.50 1.08
N MET A 412 19.58 4.46 1.15
CA MET A 412 18.73 4.09 0.02
C MET A 412 17.82 5.25 -0.44
N ALA A 413 17.27 6.02 0.50
CA ALA A 413 16.47 7.20 0.18
C ALA A 413 17.25 8.23 -0.66
N SER A 414 18.48 8.55 -0.26
CA SER A 414 19.32 9.51 -0.98
C SER A 414 19.69 9.04 -2.39
N ARG A 415 19.91 7.73 -2.58
CA ARG A 415 20.22 7.14 -3.88
C ARG A 415 19.01 7.21 -4.81
N ARG A 416 17.83 6.87 -4.30
CA ARG A 416 16.56 6.94 -5.04
C ARG A 416 16.15 8.39 -5.37
N GLN A 417 16.38 9.34 -4.48
CA GLN A 417 16.21 10.78 -4.77
C GLN A 417 17.12 11.24 -5.92
N ALA A 418 18.35 10.73 -6.00
CA ALA A 418 19.26 11.03 -7.11
C ALA A 418 18.77 10.41 -8.43
N VAL A 419 18.27 9.17 -8.41
CA VAL A 419 17.65 8.53 -9.58
C VAL A 419 16.46 9.36 -10.09
N GLU A 420 15.60 9.84 -9.18
CA GLU A 420 14.48 10.71 -9.54
C GLU A 420 14.96 12.03 -10.19
N ALA A 421 15.98 12.67 -9.62
CA ALA A 421 16.54 13.91 -10.19
C ALA A 421 17.20 13.70 -11.57
N LEU A 422 17.66 12.49 -11.87
CA LEU A 422 18.23 12.12 -13.17
C LEU A 422 17.18 11.84 -14.25
N ARG A 423 15.87 11.75 -13.92
CA ARG A 423 14.81 11.45 -14.92
C ARG A 423 14.70 12.48 -16.05
N GLY A 424 15.28 13.68 -15.90
CA GLY A 424 15.37 14.68 -16.97
C GLY A 424 16.64 14.59 -17.84
N ASP A 425 17.61 13.77 -17.47
CA ASP A 425 18.92 13.66 -18.15
C ASP A 425 19.05 12.34 -18.91
N GLY A 426 18.51 12.30 -20.12
CA GLY A 426 18.62 11.16 -21.04
C GLY A 426 19.98 11.00 -21.71
N SER A 427 21.07 11.57 -21.16
CA SER A 427 22.41 11.46 -21.73
C SER A 427 22.96 10.04 -21.65
N PRO A 428 23.86 9.63 -22.58
CA PRO A 428 24.49 8.31 -22.56
C PRO A 428 25.19 7.98 -21.23
N ALA A 429 25.81 8.98 -20.60
CA ALA A 429 26.48 8.81 -19.32
C ALA A 429 25.49 8.50 -18.17
N THR A 430 24.31 9.12 -18.17
CA THR A 430 23.27 8.84 -17.17
C THR A 430 22.60 7.50 -17.42
N ILE A 431 22.27 7.18 -18.67
CA ILE A 431 21.76 5.86 -19.06
C ILE A 431 22.72 4.74 -18.62
N ALA A 432 24.02 4.90 -18.85
CA ALA A 432 25.02 3.91 -18.45
C ALA A 432 25.06 3.68 -16.92
N VAL A 433 24.89 4.73 -16.11
CA VAL A 433 24.83 4.62 -14.65
C VAL A 433 23.57 3.90 -14.20
N LEU A 434 22.41 4.28 -14.73
CA LEU A 434 21.14 3.66 -14.39
C LEU A 434 21.12 2.19 -14.82
N GLU A 435 21.65 1.86 -16.00
CA GLU A 435 21.77 0.48 -16.50
C GLU A 435 22.69 -0.35 -15.59
N GLN A 436 23.81 0.21 -15.13
CA GLN A 436 24.70 -0.45 -14.18
C GLN A 436 23.99 -0.78 -12.87
N ILE A 437 23.19 0.15 -12.33
CA ILE A 437 22.42 -0.09 -11.10
C ILE A 437 21.37 -1.17 -11.35
N ALA A 438 20.61 -1.07 -12.44
CA ALA A 438 19.56 -2.04 -12.80
C ALA A 438 20.08 -3.49 -12.92
N LYS A 439 21.28 -3.67 -13.50
CA LYS A 439 21.93 -4.99 -13.69
C LYS A 439 22.54 -5.60 -12.43
N ASN A 440 22.72 -4.82 -11.36
CA ASN A 440 23.36 -5.33 -10.16
C ASN A 440 22.43 -6.30 -9.41
N GLU A 441 22.61 -7.61 -9.59
CA GLU A 441 21.77 -8.63 -8.96
C GLU A 441 21.85 -8.65 -7.42
N LEU A 442 22.95 -8.14 -6.86
CA LEU A 442 23.10 -7.99 -5.40
C LEU A 442 22.49 -6.68 -4.88
N GLY A 443 22.07 -5.78 -5.78
CA GLY A 443 21.45 -4.51 -5.44
C GLY A 443 19.99 -4.66 -5.07
N ARG A 444 19.46 -3.67 -4.35
CA ARG A 444 18.05 -3.64 -3.95
C ARG A 444 17.11 -3.56 -5.14
N ARG A 445 16.13 -4.46 -5.16
CA ARG A 445 15.11 -4.58 -6.23
C ARG A 445 14.43 -3.26 -6.60
N LYS A 446 14.15 -2.41 -5.61
CA LYS A 446 13.36 -1.19 -5.81
C LYS A 446 14.07 -0.13 -6.64
N ILE A 447 15.29 0.27 -6.23
CA ILE A 447 16.11 1.21 -7.02
C ILE A 447 16.44 0.65 -8.40
N ARG A 448 16.64 -0.67 -8.52
CA ARG A 448 16.86 -1.34 -9.82
C ARG A 448 15.67 -1.13 -10.77
N GLY A 449 14.44 -1.34 -10.28
CA GLY A 449 13.21 -1.08 -11.03
C GLY A 449 13.06 0.40 -11.40
N GLU A 450 13.28 1.31 -10.45
CA GLU A 450 13.21 2.76 -10.69
C GLU A 450 14.22 3.23 -11.74
N CYS A 451 15.41 2.63 -11.80
CA CYS A 451 16.39 2.88 -12.85
C CYS A 451 15.89 2.41 -14.22
N ILE A 452 15.24 1.25 -14.31
CA ILE A 452 14.64 0.75 -15.56
C ILE A 452 13.53 1.69 -16.02
N ASP A 453 12.65 2.10 -15.12
CA ASP A 453 11.57 3.05 -15.42
C ASP A 453 12.15 4.38 -15.92
N SER A 454 13.19 4.89 -15.27
CA SER A 454 13.86 6.13 -15.65
C SER A 454 14.49 6.04 -17.03
N ILE A 455 15.14 4.92 -17.36
CA ILE A 455 15.68 4.67 -18.70
C ILE A 455 14.54 4.68 -19.73
N ALA A 456 13.44 3.97 -19.46
CA ALA A 456 12.32 3.87 -20.38
C ALA A 456 11.64 5.23 -20.65
N ASP A 457 11.62 6.13 -19.67
CA ASP A 457 11.03 7.47 -19.77
C ASP A 457 11.78 8.40 -20.73
N PHE A 458 13.08 8.20 -20.96
CA PHE A 458 13.88 9.06 -21.82
C PHE A 458 13.48 9.02 -23.30
N LYS A 459 12.91 7.89 -23.76
CA LYS A 459 12.34 7.72 -25.12
C LYS A 459 13.28 8.16 -26.25
N ASN A 460 14.57 7.89 -26.10
CA ASN A 460 15.61 8.16 -27.11
C ASN A 460 16.32 6.87 -27.54
N VAL A 461 17.15 6.96 -28.59
CA VAL A 461 17.83 5.79 -29.20
C VAL A 461 18.72 5.05 -28.19
N ASP A 462 19.46 5.78 -27.35
CA ASP A 462 20.36 5.20 -26.35
C ASP A 462 19.58 4.45 -25.26
N SER A 463 18.44 5.00 -24.85
CA SER A 463 17.57 4.36 -23.86
C SER A 463 16.93 3.08 -24.40
N ALA A 464 16.42 3.10 -25.64
CA ALA A 464 15.88 1.91 -26.30
C ALA A 464 16.98 0.82 -26.46
N ALA A 465 18.20 1.22 -26.80
CA ALA A 465 19.34 0.30 -26.87
C ALA A 465 19.69 -0.28 -25.49
N SER A 466 19.63 0.52 -24.42
CA SER A 466 19.81 0.03 -23.04
C SER A 466 18.74 -0.96 -22.61
N ILE A 467 17.46 -0.68 -22.89
CA ILE A 467 16.36 -1.62 -22.63
C ILE A 467 16.56 -2.91 -23.43
N GLY A 468 16.98 -2.83 -24.69
CA GLY A 468 17.35 -4.00 -25.50
C GLY A 468 18.43 -4.86 -24.83
N ARG A 469 19.55 -4.25 -24.39
CA ARG A 469 20.62 -4.97 -23.67
C ARG A 469 20.15 -5.61 -22.37
N LEU A 470 19.23 -4.97 -21.66
CA LEU A 470 18.63 -5.53 -20.44
C LEU A 470 17.73 -6.72 -20.78
N LEU A 471 17.02 -6.71 -21.91
CA LEU A 471 16.18 -7.82 -22.36
C LEU A 471 16.99 -9.02 -22.87
N ASP A 472 18.18 -8.79 -23.43
CA ASP A 472 19.10 -9.86 -23.84
C ASP A 472 19.65 -10.65 -22.65
N ALA A 473 19.78 -10.00 -21.49
CA ALA A 473 20.22 -10.59 -20.22
C ALA A 473 19.29 -10.14 -19.07
N PRO A 474 18.05 -10.68 -19.02
CA PRO A 474 17.02 -10.16 -18.13
C PRO A 474 17.37 -10.40 -16.65
N PRO A 475 17.00 -9.45 -15.76
CA PRO A 475 17.16 -9.61 -14.32
C PRO A 475 16.52 -10.90 -13.79
N GLN A 476 17.16 -11.53 -12.81
CA GLN A 476 16.67 -12.78 -12.20
C GLN A 476 15.49 -12.52 -11.26
N ASP A 477 15.52 -11.42 -10.50
CA ASP A 477 14.43 -11.02 -9.62
C ASP A 477 13.16 -10.69 -10.45
N PRO A 478 12.04 -11.40 -10.26
CA PRO A 478 10.83 -11.21 -11.05
C PRO A 478 10.24 -9.80 -10.94
N ARG A 479 10.45 -9.11 -9.81
CA ARG A 479 9.96 -7.73 -9.61
C ARG A 479 10.73 -6.74 -10.48
N VAL A 480 12.04 -6.93 -10.61
CA VAL A 480 12.88 -6.11 -11.49
C VAL A 480 12.61 -6.45 -12.95
N ARG A 481 12.48 -7.75 -13.27
CA ARG A 481 12.12 -8.21 -14.61
C ARG A 481 10.75 -7.70 -15.05
N SER A 482 9.79 -7.59 -14.14
CA SER A 482 8.47 -7.02 -14.45
C SER A 482 8.51 -5.54 -14.82
N ALA A 483 9.42 -4.76 -14.23
CA ALA A 483 9.66 -3.37 -14.64
C ALA A 483 10.24 -3.33 -16.06
N LEU A 484 11.15 -4.26 -16.38
CA LEU A 484 11.68 -4.42 -17.73
C LEU A 484 10.61 -4.82 -18.75
N THR A 485 9.66 -5.67 -18.37
CA THR A 485 8.49 -5.99 -19.21
C THR A 485 7.65 -4.74 -19.51
N LEU A 486 7.41 -3.86 -18.54
CA LEU A 486 6.70 -2.60 -18.80
C LEU A 486 7.51 -1.65 -19.69
N ALA A 487 8.83 -1.65 -19.53
CA ALA A 487 9.76 -0.85 -20.32
C ALA A 487 9.79 -1.23 -21.80
N THR A 488 9.27 -2.39 -22.22
CA THR A 488 9.17 -2.73 -23.65
C THR A 488 8.30 -1.74 -24.43
N ALA A 489 7.46 -0.95 -23.75
CA ALA A 489 6.70 0.14 -24.36
C ALA A 489 7.58 1.24 -24.98
N SER A 490 8.87 1.30 -24.66
CA SER A 490 9.84 2.21 -25.29
C SER A 490 10.48 1.64 -26.57
N LEU A 491 10.15 0.40 -26.95
CA LEU A 491 10.68 -0.26 -28.14
C LEU A 491 9.68 -0.22 -29.30
N ASP A 492 10.18 -0.42 -30.52
CA ASP A 492 9.34 -0.64 -31.70
C ASP A 492 8.45 -1.88 -31.52
N LYS A 493 7.22 -1.84 -32.03
CA LYS A 493 6.22 -2.92 -31.87
C LYS A 493 6.74 -4.25 -32.37
N GLU A 494 7.44 -4.24 -33.51
CA GLU A 494 8.01 -5.41 -34.18
C GLU A 494 9.05 -6.13 -33.31
N LYS A 495 9.71 -5.40 -32.41
CA LYS A 495 10.65 -5.97 -31.43
C LYS A 495 9.95 -6.34 -30.11
N ALA A 496 9.04 -5.49 -29.64
CA ALA A 496 8.37 -5.68 -28.36
C ALA A 496 7.43 -6.90 -28.36
N ILE A 497 6.61 -7.07 -29.39
CA ILE A 497 5.56 -8.10 -29.42
C ILE A 497 6.13 -9.52 -29.28
N PRO A 498 7.17 -9.96 -30.03
CA PRO A 498 7.75 -11.29 -29.87
C PRO A 498 8.28 -11.56 -28.45
N ILE A 499 8.88 -10.54 -27.82
CA ILE A 499 9.41 -10.62 -26.45
C ILE A 499 8.27 -10.82 -25.46
N LEU A 500 7.22 -10.01 -25.57
CA LEU A 500 6.04 -10.08 -24.71
C LEU A 500 5.30 -11.41 -24.86
N MET A 501 5.16 -11.92 -26.09
CA MET A 501 4.57 -13.24 -26.37
C MET A 501 5.37 -14.37 -25.70
N LYS A 502 6.71 -14.29 -25.76
CA LYS A 502 7.57 -15.25 -25.05
C LYS A 502 7.40 -15.14 -23.53
N GLN A 503 7.37 -13.93 -22.97
CA GLN A 503 7.17 -13.74 -21.53
C GLN A 503 5.82 -14.27 -21.05
N LEU A 504 4.73 -13.95 -21.77
CA LEU A 504 3.38 -14.46 -21.49
C LEU A 504 3.33 -15.99 -21.43
N THR A 505 4.01 -16.67 -22.36
CA THR A 505 3.91 -18.12 -22.50
C THR A 505 4.90 -18.88 -21.61
N SER A 506 6.09 -18.34 -21.34
CA SER A 506 7.21 -19.09 -20.76
C SER A 506 7.81 -18.53 -19.47
N ASP A 507 7.54 -17.29 -19.06
CA ASP A 507 8.13 -16.74 -17.84
C ASP A 507 7.58 -17.48 -16.60
N SER A 508 8.40 -17.80 -15.61
CA SER A 508 7.92 -18.44 -14.38
C SER A 508 7.13 -17.46 -13.50
N SER A 509 7.30 -16.15 -13.72
CA SER A 509 6.65 -15.12 -12.94
C SER A 509 5.23 -14.83 -13.43
N GLU A 510 4.26 -14.90 -12.51
CA GLU A 510 2.89 -14.50 -12.72
C GLU A 510 2.79 -12.99 -13.02
N LEU A 511 3.54 -12.17 -12.28
CA LEU A 511 3.63 -10.72 -12.49
C LEU A 511 4.17 -10.37 -13.89
N CYS A 512 5.23 -11.03 -14.35
CA CYS A 512 5.76 -10.83 -15.70
C CYS A 512 4.74 -11.22 -16.78
N ARG A 513 4.05 -12.37 -16.62
CA ARG A 513 3.00 -12.80 -17.56
C ARG A 513 1.85 -11.79 -17.60
N LYS A 514 1.36 -11.34 -16.44
CA LYS A 514 0.32 -10.32 -16.34
C LYS A 514 0.75 -9.02 -17.04
N ASN A 515 1.96 -8.52 -16.76
CA ASN A 515 2.45 -7.29 -17.39
C ASN A 515 2.66 -7.46 -18.91
N ALA A 516 3.00 -8.66 -19.36
CA ALA A 516 3.08 -8.97 -20.78
C ALA A 516 1.72 -8.85 -21.47
N ILE A 517 0.64 -9.34 -20.85
CA ILE A 517 -0.74 -9.17 -21.34
C ILE A 517 -1.10 -7.69 -21.42
N ASP A 518 -0.82 -6.92 -20.35
CA ASP A 518 -1.12 -5.49 -20.33
C ASP A 518 -0.39 -4.74 -21.45
N MET A 519 0.88 -5.06 -21.70
CA MET A 519 1.66 -4.43 -22.77
C MET A 519 1.20 -4.87 -24.16
N LEU A 520 0.89 -6.14 -24.38
CA LEU A 520 0.29 -6.61 -25.64
C LEU A 520 -1.04 -5.90 -25.92
N SER A 521 -1.86 -5.71 -24.88
CA SER A 521 -3.11 -4.93 -24.96
C SER A 521 -2.85 -3.46 -25.30
N LYS A 522 -1.85 -2.83 -24.68
CA LYS A 522 -1.45 -1.45 -24.96
C LYS A 522 -0.94 -1.26 -26.39
N LEU A 523 -0.18 -2.23 -26.91
CA LEU A 523 0.36 -2.21 -28.27
C LEU A 523 -0.67 -2.60 -29.36
N GLU A 524 -1.85 -3.07 -28.96
CA GLU A 524 -2.92 -3.56 -29.84
C GLU A 524 -2.51 -4.77 -30.68
N ALA A 525 -1.70 -5.66 -30.09
CA ALA A 525 -1.19 -6.87 -30.74
C ALA A 525 -2.28 -7.94 -30.88
N LYS A 526 -3.17 -7.82 -31.87
CA LYS A 526 -4.30 -8.75 -32.10
C LYS A 526 -3.85 -10.19 -32.39
N GLU A 527 -2.62 -10.39 -32.86
CA GLU A 527 -1.98 -11.70 -33.01
C GLU A 527 -1.81 -12.44 -31.68
N SER A 528 -1.88 -11.75 -30.55
CA SER A 528 -1.75 -12.34 -29.21
C SER A 528 -3.03 -12.93 -28.63
N VAL A 529 -4.19 -12.75 -29.30
CA VAL A 529 -5.51 -13.13 -28.77
C VAL A 529 -5.54 -14.59 -28.32
N ASP A 530 -4.99 -15.53 -29.08
CA ASP A 530 -4.97 -16.95 -28.70
C ASP A 530 -4.12 -17.23 -27.46
N ALA A 531 -2.96 -16.60 -27.36
CA ALA A 531 -2.09 -16.74 -26.19
C ALA A 531 -2.72 -16.12 -24.94
N ILE A 532 -3.37 -14.96 -25.07
CA ILE A 532 -4.08 -14.31 -23.96
C ILE A 532 -5.31 -15.13 -23.53
N LEU A 533 -6.06 -15.70 -24.48
CA LEU A 533 -7.17 -16.59 -24.17
C LEU A 533 -6.69 -17.83 -23.43
N ALA A 534 -5.60 -18.48 -23.88
CA ALA A 534 -5.01 -19.60 -23.15
C ALA A 534 -4.51 -19.21 -21.75
N ALA A 535 -3.94 -18.01 -21.60
CA ALA A 535 -3.49 -17.50 -20.30
C ALA A 535 -4.64 -17.27 -19.31
N SER A 536 -5.87 -17.06 -19.79
CA SER A 536 -7.03 -16.85 -18.92
C SER A 536 -7.47 -18.10 -18.13
N ASP A 537 -6.93 -19.29 -18.44
CA ASP A 537 -7.10 -20.49 -17.62
C ASP A 537 -5.94 -20.72 -16.64
N MET A 538 -4.88 -19.91 -16.68
CA MET A 538 -3.72 -20.06 -15.80
C MET A 538 -4.04 -19.56 -14.38
N PRO A 539 -3.93 -20.40 -13.33
CA PRO A 539 -4.01 -19.94 -11.96
C PRO A 539 -2.96 -18.87 -11.67
N SER A 540 -3.32 -17.86 -10.91
CA SER A 540 -2.39 -16.85 -10.40
C SER A 540 -2.91 -16.26 -9.10
N HIS A 541 -2.01 -15.73 -8.29
CA HIS A 541 -2.34 -15.00 -7.08
C HIS A 541 -3.29 -13.84 -7.42
N GLN A 542 -4.36 -13.72 -6.62
CA GLN A 542 -5.46 -12.78 -6.86
C GLN A 542 -6.13 -12.88 -8.25
N GLN A 543 -5.90 -13.98 -8.99
CA GLN A 543 -6.32 -14.14 -10.37
C GLN A 543 -5.90 -12.97 -11.28
N GLN A 544 -4.71 -12.41 -11.03
CA GLN A 544 -4.21 -11.23 -11.74
C GLN A 544 -4.05 -11.47 -13.24
N ILE A 545 -3.64 -12.68 -13.66
CA ILE A 545 -3.51 -13.05 -15.08
C ILE A 545 -4.89 -13.10 -15.74
N GLN A 546 -5.87 -13.75 -15.10
CA GLN A 546 -7.23 -13.86 -15.63
C GLN A 546 -7.88 -12.48 -15.79
N GLN A 547 -7.71 -11.61 -14.80
CA GLN A 547 -8.21 -10.23 -14.87
C GLN A 547 -7.60 -9.45 -16.04
N ALA A 548 -6.27 -9.51 -16.22
CA ALA A 548 -5.60 -8.83 -17.32
C ALA A 548 -6.02 -9.42 -18.68
N ALA A 549 -6.15 -10.74 -18.78
CA ALA A 549 -6.60 -11.42 -19.97
C ALA A 549 -8.01 -10.99 -20.39
N MET A 550 -8.97 -10.97 -19.46
CA MET A 550 -10.35 -10.55 -19.76
C MET A 550 -10.42 -9.10 -20.25
N ARG A 551 -9.69 -8.20 -19.59
CA ARG A 551 -9.59 -6.79 -20.03
C ARG A 551 -8.98 -6.66 -21.43
N ALA A 552 -7.91 -7.40 -21.72
CA ALA A 552 -7.25 -7.35 -23.02
C ALA A 552 -8.13 -7.94 -24.14
N LEU A 553 -8.77 -9.08 -23.91
CA LEU A 553 -9.66 -9.73 -24.87
C LEU A 553 -10.90 -8.87 -25.17
N ALA A 554 -11.45 -8.21 -24.15
CA ALA A 554 -12.53 -7.24 -24.30
C ALA A 554 -12.09 -6.04 -25.16
N LYS A 555 -10.89 -5.49 -24.92
CA LYS A 555 -10.33 -4.41 -25.74
C LYS A 555 -10.15 -4.82 -27.20
N PHE A 556 -9.81 -6.07 -27.45
CA PHE A 556 -9.65 -6.61 -28.80
C PHE A 556 -10.97 -7.02 -29.48
N GLU A 557 -12.11 -6.90 -28.79
CA GLU A 557 -13.43 -7.40 -29.25
C GLU A 557 -13.35 -8.87 -29.70
N ALA A 558 -12.57 -9.70 -28.98
CA ALA A 558 -12.25 -11.07 -29.37
C ALA A 558 -13.39 -12.05 -29.06
N SER A 559 -14.48 -12.02 -29.84
CA SER A 559 -15.74 -12.76 -29.57
C SER A 559 -15.59 -14.24 -29.18
N LYS A 560 -14.56 -14.95 -29.68
CA LYS A 560 -14.24 -16.33 -29.27
C LYS A 560 -13.95 -16.50 -27.78
N ALA A 561 -13.63 -15.43 -27.05
CA ALA A 561 -13.42 -15.43 -25.62
C ALA A 561 -14.72 -15.37 -24.79
N LEU A 562 -15.89 -15.16 -25.42
CA LEU A 562 -17.17 -15.05 -24.72
C LEU A 562 -17.47 -16.24 -23.80
N PRO A 563 -17.29 -17.52 -24.20
CA PRO A 563 -17.54 -18.65 -23.31
C PRO A 563 -16.67 -18.62 -22.05
N GLN A 564 -15.43 -18.18 -22.18
CA GLN A 564 -14.49 -18.08 -21.07
C GLN A 564 -14.85 -16.92 -20.12
N ALA A 565 -15.26 -15.77 -20.66
CA ALA A 565 -15.77 -14.66 -19.87
C ALA A 565 -17.03 -15.06 -19.07
N LEU A 566 -17.94 -15.83 -19.68
CA LEU A 566 -19.12 -16.35 -18.99
C LEU A 566 -18.73 -17.33 -17.88
N LYS A 567 -17.83 -18.28 -18.15
CA LYS A 567 -17.29 -19.23 -17.15
C LYS A 567 -16.65 -18.52 -15.96
N LEU A 568 -15.80 -17.53 -16.22
CA LEU A 568 -15.11 -16.77 -15.17
C LEU A 568 -16.03 -15.77 -14.44
N GLY A 569 -17.14 -15.35 -15.04
CA GLY A 569 -18.12 -14.48 -14.40
C GLY A 569 -19.11 -15.21 -13.48
N SER A 570 -19.31 -16.51 -13.71
CA SER A 570 -20.21 -17.36 -12.91
C SER A 570 -19.80 -17.43 -11.44
N LEU A 571 -20.80 -17.61 -10.57
CA LEU A 571 -20.59 -17.80 -9.13
C LEU A 571 -19.77 -19.07 -8.87
N GLY A 572 -18.69 -18.94 -8.10
CA GLY A 572 -17.82 -20.04 -7.72
C GLY A 572 -16.42 -19.56 -7.33
N GLY A 573 -15.57 -20.46 -6.83
CA GLY A 573 -14.14 -20.21 -6.60
C GLY A 573 -13.80 -18.93 -5.84
N TYR A 574 -12.67 -18.33 -6.22
CA TYR A 574 -12.17 -17.05 -5.72
C TYR A 574 -12.67 -15.92 -6.65
N ASP A 575 -13.29 -14.85 -6.14
CA ASP A 575 -14.13 -13.95 -6.95
C ASP A 575 -13.40 -12.79 -7.69
N ARG A 576 -12.07 -12.68 -7.58
CA ARG A 576 -11.32 -11.47 -8.03
C ARG A 576 -11.37 -11.23 -9.55
N ALA A 577 -11.46 -12.29 -10.37
CA ALA A 577 -11.58 -12.17 -11.82
C ALA A 577 -13.00 -11.94 -12.32
N ARG A 578 -14.02 -12.20 -11.49
CA ARG A 578 -15.42 -12.21 -11.91
C ARG A 578 -15.87 -10.87 -12.47
N GLY A 579 -15.58 -9.76 -11.77
CA GLY A 579 -15.94 -8.42 -12.24
C GLY A 579 -15.38 -8.12 -13.63
N ALA A 580 -14.08 -8.36 -13.84
CA ALA A 580 -13.43 -8.14 -15.14
C ALA A 580 -13.98 -9.05 -16.25
N ALA A 581 -14.36 -10.29 -15.90
CA ALA A 581 -14.97 -11.24 -16.84
C ALA A 581 -16.40 -10.81 -17.22
N ILE A 582 -17.21 -10.37 -16.25
CA ILE A 582 -18.57 -9.86 -16.47
C ILE A 582 -18.52 -8.62 -17.37
N ASP A 583 -17.65 -7.65 -17.06
CA ASP A 583 -17.46 -6.45 -17.88
C ASP A 583 -17.04 -6.81 -19.32
N ALA A 584 -16.18 -7.83 -19.47
CA ALA A 584 -15.73 -8.29 -20.77
C ALA A 584 -16.87 -8.82 -21.65
N VAL A 585 -17.90 -9.46 -21.07
CA VAL A 585 -19.07 -9.97 -21.82
C VAL A 585 -19.65 -8.88 -22.72
N GLY A 586 -19.79 -7.64 -22.23
CA GLY A 586 -20.36 -6.52 -22.98
C GLY A 586 -19.62 -6.16 -24.26
N LYS A 587 -18.33 -6.49 -24.36
CA LYS A 587 -17.48 -6.24 -25.55
C LYS A 587 -17.28 -7.48 -26.42
N LEU A 588 -17.59 -8.67 -25.90
CA LEU A 588 -17.36 -9.95 -26.57
C LEU A 588 -18.60 -10.50 -27.28
N VAL A 589 -19.81 -10.06 -26.89
CA VAL A 589 -21.05 -10.43 -27.57
C VAL A 589 -21.16 -9.82 -28.98
N SER A 590 -21.88 -10.51 -29.86
CA SER A 590 -22.20 -9.98 -31.20
C SER A 590 -22.93 -8.63 -31.12
N LYS A 591 -22.74 -7.78 -32.14
CA LYS A 591 -23.53 -6.55 -32.34
C LYS A 591 -24.91 -6.84 -32.92
N ASP A 592 -25.13 -8.03 -33.47
CA ASP A 592 -26.45 -8.47 -33.93
C ASP A 592 -27.33 -8.85 -32.73
N GLU A 593 -28.42 -8.11 -32.54
CA GLU A 593 -29.39 -8.33 -31.47
C GLU A 593 -30.10 -9.70 -31.57
N LYS A 594 -30.10 -10.31 -32.76
CA LYS A 594 -30.71 -11.63 -33.00
C LYS A 594 -29.74 -12.80 -32.78
N ASP A 595 -28.47 -12.51 -32.51
CA ASP A 595 -27.47 -13.54 -32.26
C ASP A 595 -27.82 -14.35 -30.99
N ALA A 596 -27.87 -15.67 -31.12
CA ALA A 596 -28.28 -16.55 -30.02
C ALA A 596 -27.33 -16.48 -28.82
N ALA A 597 -26.02 -16.31 -29.07
CA ALA A 597 -25.04 -16.21 -28.00
C ALA A 597 -25.15 -14.86 -27.26
N ARG A 598 -25.45 -13.76 -27.97
CA ARG A 598 -25.78 -12.47 -27.35
C ARG A 598 -27.01 -12.57 -26.46
N ILE A 599 -28.10 -13.17 -26.95
CA ILE A 599 -29.34 -13.32 -26.18
C ILE A 599 -29.08 -14.15 -24.91
N ALA A 600 -28.36 -15.26 -25.03
CA ALA A 600 -27.99 -16.09 -23.88
C ALA A 600 -27.10 -15.34 -22.87
N ALA A 601 -26.13 -14.55 -23.35
CA ALA A 601 -25.27 -13.75 -22.49
C ALA A 601 -26.06 -12.64 -21.74
N ILE A 602 -27.00 -11.97 -22.39
CA ILE A 602 -27.89 -10.99 -21.74
C ILE A 602 -28.73 -11.66 -20.65
N ALA A 603 -29.30 -12.84 -20.93
CA ALA A 603 -30.06 -13.59 -19.92
C ALA A 603 -29.17 -13.96 -18.71
N GLN A 604 -27.92 -14.37 -18.96
CA GLN A 604 -26.97 -14.68 -17.90
C GLN A 604 -26.61 -13.43 -17.07
N LEU A 605 -26.35 -12.29 -17.71
CA LEU A 605 -26.11 -11.01 -17.04
C LEU A 605 -27.30 -10.61 -16.15
N ILE A 606 -28.53 -10.72 -16.65
CA ILE A 606 -29.74 -10.44 -15.86
C ILE A 606 -29.79 -11.34 -14.61
N SER A 607 -29.44 -12.62 -14.73
CA SER A 607 -29.39 -13.52 -13.56
C SER A 607 -28.33 -13.12 -12.53
N TRP A 608 -27.21 -12.52 -12.95
CA TRP A 608 -26.18 -12.02 -12.04
C TRP A 608 -26.55 -10.71 -11.34
N LEU A 609 -27.68 -10.08 -11.66
CA LEU A 609 -28.24 -9.01 -10.82
C LEU A 609 -28.74 -9.54 -9.46
N ASP A 610 -28.88 -10.86 -9.32
CA ASP A 610 -29.21 -11.55 -8.07
C ASP A 610 -28.00 -12.18 -7.37
N ASP A 611 -26.78 -11.92 -7.84
CA ASP A 611 -25.56 -12.52 -7.29
C ASP A 611 -25.33 -12.10 -5.82
N PRO A 612 -24.89 -13.00 -4.93
CA PRO A 612 -24.54 -12.62 -3.55
C PRO A 612 -23.44 -11.55 -3.50
N GLU A 613 -22.53 -11.56 -4.47
CA GLU A 613 -21.41 -10.64 -4.52
C GLU A 613 -21.78 -9.27 -5.07
N ARG A 614 -21.57 -8.24 -4.24
CA ARG A 614 -21.78 -6.83 -4.60
C ARG A 614 -21.06 -6.49 -5.92
N GLY A 615 -19.82 -6.94 -6.08
CA GLY A 615 -19.01 -6.65 -7.27
C GLY A 615 -19.63 -7.22 -8.55
N ALA A 616 -20.14 -8.45 -8.50
CA ALA A 616 -20.77 -9.11 -9.63
C ALA A 616 -22.09 -8.43 -10.03
N ARG A 617 -22.94 -8.09 -9.05
CA ARG A 617 -24.19 -7.35 -9.31
C ARG A 617 -23.91 -6.02 -10.02
N ARG A 618 -22.94 -5.24 -9.51
CA ARG A 618 -22.57 -3.94 -10.10
C ARG A 618 -22.01 -4.07 -11.51
N ALA A 619 -21.06 -4.98 -11.73
CA ALA A 619 -20.46 -5.23 -13.04
C ALA A 619 -21.53 -5.66 -14.06
N SER A 620 -22.45 -6.54 -13.65
CA SER A 620 -23.51 -7.02 -14.53
C SER A 620 -24.48 -5.91 -14.93
N ALA A 621 -24.92 -5.09 -13.97
CA ALA A 621 -25.80 -3.96 -14.23
C ALA A 621 -25.17 -2.95 -15.19
N GLU A 622 -23.91 -2.56 -14.96
CA GLU A 622 -23.19 -1.63 -15.82
C GLU A 622 -23.00 -2.18 -17.24
N THR A 623 -22.74 -3.49 -17.35
CA THR A 623 -22.63 -4.19 -18.63
C THR A 623 -23.96 -4.20 -19.39
N LEU A 624 -25.09 -4.48 -18.72
CA LEU A 624 -26.43 -4.44 -19.30
C LEU A 624 -26.82 -3.04 -19.79
N VAL A 625 -26.46 -2.00 -19.03
CA VAL A 625 -26.65 -0.60 -19.44
C VAL A 625 -25.83 -0.28 -20.68
N THR A 626 -24.56 -0.70 -20.73
CA THR A 626 -23.69 -0.53 -21.90
C THR A 626 -24.24 -1.22 -23.14
N LEU A 627 -24.85 -2.40 -22.97
CA LEU A 627 -25.52 -3.16 -24.02
C LEU A 627 -26.89 -2.61 -24.41
N LYS A 628 -27.41 -1.62 -23.69
CA LYS A 628 -28.76 -1.04 -23.85
C LYS A 628 -29.88 -2.09 -23.75
N SER A 629 -29.70 -3.10 -22.91
CA SER A 629 -30.69 -4.18 -22.71
C SER A 629 -31.90 -3.67 -21.92
N LYS A 630 -33.02 -3.47 -22.60
CA LYS A 630 -34.30 -3.07 -21.96
C LYS A 630 -34.93 -4.23 -21.18
N GLU A 631 -34.56 -5.46 -21.49
CA GLU A 631 -35.00 -6.67 -20.80
C GLU A 631 -34.58 -6.68 -19.32
N ALA A 632 -33.51 -5.96 -18.97
CA ALA A 632 -33.01 -5.85 -17.60
C ALA A 632 -33.82 -4.88 -16.71
N LEU A 633 -34.64 -3.99 -17.30
CA LEU A 633 -35.34 -2.92 -16.58
C LEU A 633 -36.14 -3.42 -15.36
N PRO A 634 -36.99 -4.48 -15.47
CA PRO A 634 -37.77 -4.93 -14.33
C PRO A 634 -36.91 -5.36 -13.13
N ARG A 635 -35.77 -6.00 -13.38
CA ARG A 635 -34.88 -6.46 -12.30
C ARG A 635 -34.07 -5.31 -11.70
N LEU A 636 -33.59 -4.37 -12.52
CA LEU A 636 -32.89 -3.17 -12.05
C LEU A 636 -33.81 -2.26 -11.21
N GLU A 637 -35.08 -2.11 -11.59
CA GLU A 637 -36.07 -1.39 -10.80
C GLU A 637 -36.35 -2.07 -9.45
N ALA A 638 -36.41 -3.40 -9.41
CA ALA A 638 -36.52 -4.13 -8.16
C ALA A 638 -35.26 -3.94 -7.28
N MET A 639 -34.07 -3.98 -7.88
CA MET A 639 -32.80 -3.75 -7.20
C MET A 639 -32.73 -2.34 -6.59
N ALA A 640 -33.19 -1.31 -7.31
CA ALA A 640 -33.25 0.07 -6.80
C ALA A 640 -34.14 0.22 -5.57
N LYS A 641 -35.17 -0.63 -5.43
CA LYS A 641 -36.09 -0.61 -4.29
C LYS A 641 -35.57 -1.41 -3.11
N SER A 642 -34.94 -2.56 -3.34
CA SER A 642 -34.76 -3.57 -2.30
C SER A 642 -33.40 -4.30 -2.28
N ASP A 643 -32.38 -3.85 -3.02
CA ASP A 643 -31.03 -4.41 -2.81
C ASP A 643 -30.62 -4.20 -1.35
N PRO A 644 -30.00 -5.18 -0.66
CA PRO A 644 -29.56 -4.99 0.72
C PRO A 644 -28.53 -3.87 0.87
N ASP A 645 -27.71 -3.61 -0.15
CA ASP A 645 -26.68 -2.57 -0.13
C ASP A 645 -27.24 -1.21 -0.60
N PRO A 646 -27.22 -0.17 0.25
CA PRO A 646 -27.72 1.16 -0.11
C PRO A 646 -27.02 1.79 -1.33
N ASP A 647 -25.73 1.55 -1.52
CA ASP A 647 -24.98 2.09 -2.65
C ASP A 647 -25.38 1.39 -3.95
N VAL A 648 -25.70 0.10 -3.88
CA VAL A 648 -26.22 -0.64 -5.03
C VAL A 648 -27.64 -0.18 -5.36
N ARG A 649 -28.50 0.08 -4.36
CA ARG A 649 -29.84 0.68 -4.60
C ARG A 649 -29.73 2.02 -5.31
N ALA A 650 -28.84 2.90 -4.83
CA ALA A 650 -28.61 4.21 -5.44
C ALA A 650 -28.10 4.10 -6.88
N ALA A 651 -27.11 3.23 -7.13
CA ALA A 651 -26.59 2.97 -8.47
C ALA A 651 -27.66 2.36 -9.41
N ALA A 652 -28.50 1.46 -8.89
CA ALA A 652 -29.61 0.88 -9.65
C ALA A 652 -30.61 1.91 -10.15
N ALA A 653 -30.94 2.90 -9.33
CA ALA A 653 -31.80 4.01 -9.75
C ALA A 653 -31.19 4.80 -10.91
N ASP A 654 -29.86 5.01 -10.90
CA ASP A 654 -29.14 5.65 -12.01
C ASP A 654 -29.11 4.77 -13.27
N TRP A 655 -28.87 3.46 -13.13
CA TRP A 655 -28.89 2.51 -14.26
C TRP A 655 -30.25 2.45 -14.94
N VAL A 656 -31.35 2.44 -14.18
CA VAL A 656 -32.72 2.52 -14.72
C VAL A 656 -32.91 3.81 -15.52
N LYS A 657 -32.45 4.95 -14.99
CA LYS A 657 -32.53 6.23 -15.69
C LYS A 657 -31.76 6.19 -17.02
N ARG A 658 -30.53 5.67 -17.00
CA ARG A 658 -29.67 5.57 -18.20
C ARG A 658 -30.25 4.66 -19.30
N LEU A 659 -31.03 3.65 -18.95
CA LEU A 659 -31.72 2.78 -19.93
C LEU A 659 -33.01 3.40 -20.50
N ASN A 660 -33.67 4.27 -19.74
CA ASN A 660 -34.91 4.91 -20.15
C ASN A 660 -34.72 6.16 -21.02
N GLY A 661 -33.53 6.75 -21.04
CA GLY A 661 -33.19 7.94 -21.83
C GLY A 661 -33.00 9.17 -20.97
#